data_AF-A0A2S4KCN8-F1
#
_entry.id   AF-A0A2S4KCN8-F1
#
_cell.length_a   1.000
_cell.length_b   1.000
_cell.length_c   1.000
_cell.angle_alpha   90.00
_cell.angle_beta   90.00
_cell.angle_gamma   90.00
#
_symmetry.space_group_name_H-M   'P 1'
#
loop_
_entity.id
_entity.type
_entity.pdbx_description
1 polymer ?
#
loop_
_entity_poly.entity_id
_entity_poly.type
_entity_poly.pdbx_seq_one_letter_code
_entity_poly.pdbx_strand_id
1 'polypeptide(L)'
;MTYFTTGAQLQAALNALPNTKTGDFVAFDSFFYGQQYMADYQGTLSPIEHFVQIGAARGYKPNATFDSTYYKNAFADLKNTDFNAADLLYHFMQYGLDEGRTPNAALATFDGTAYLAANPDVAAYVNANLAQFGGSATNGALAHYVKFGAAEGRTAPGTSVSNGQTFMLTNGVDNIVGTSGNDTITATNAAAPNTVLGGLDVVDGGAGTDTLSIADTLTAANADFALPAGFTVKNVETLNVTTNGAIGTYAAGSDAGAFNISTISGLTSATFVAAGAGTGTGSEVTAADTTDVSLTVAGNNAAEVNGGKAVTIVSGATGTGVTDVQGKGLTSVSVKGGGVVTIDNLGGAAGTTTSIGTTMTAVTLDGVAGAAAAVKGAAVDTVTVKNQKTALATTVTNGTSTALTVNVDGAGYDAAGAAVAGVSVAAGAAAKTITVNATGTKSNVIVSGAAATTLNITGSADLNLAQAPLATATKIDGSAATGGLTLGTLNAATVNVSTGSGKDSLTLSATAKATVNTGAGNDSVTLASAVAAGSTINLGAGDDKLLVSTGSVAASTATAVTTIDAGDGTDTVAAALINAANAAQFKNFENIDASAAATLDVELMTGSTITGLTLTGGTGGATLSNIAAGVGLTVSGSNTGTTTIGVKGATAATATADSFTTTIAGTAGSTATALAPDTVAAGTVVTNGVESLNVVSGGTGFVVNTLAVTDSALQTLTITGDKKLTLTFVGTNGTAVTGATDTVNGVKLIDGSAATGVLDINTTNVTNVANAGLTVKTGSAKDVITLAQKATVDAGAADDTIVSSVKGGTFTGGAGNDTFNLSATGIEIGGATTEAAGVVKTTIADLSAGDVIKFSTAASAFAGTKIALNETVTTLDAALALASNNTTAGQITWFQYGTNTYIVENADGTTGIDAAIARTVGDVVVKLTGLIDLSNSTFDNAADTLTIV
;
A
#
# COMPACT_ATOMS: atom_id res chain seq x y z
N MET A 1 -10.28 -40.79 -28.73
CA MET A 1 -9.70 -39.84 -29.73
C MET A 1 -10.83 -39.02 -30.32
N THR A 2 -10.85 -37.70 -30.11
CA THR A 2 -11.91 -36.80 -30.61
C THR A 2 -11.70 -36.55 -32.12
N TYR A 3 -12.75 -36.67 -32.92
CA TYR A 3 -12.67 -36.58 -34.39
C TYR A 3 -12.68 -35.15 -34.90
N PHE A 4 -13.23 -34.21 -34.12
CA PHE A 4 -13.31 -32.80 -34.49
C PHE A 4 -12.57 -31.95 -33.46
N THR A 5 -11.58 -31.18 -33.91
CA THR A 5 -10.80 -30.25 -33.06
C THR A 5 -11.07 -28.78 -33.39
N THR A 6 -11.77 -28.50 -34.50
CA THR A 6 -12.18 -27.15 -34.91
C THR A 6 -13.63 -27.11 -35.40
N GLY A 7 -14.28 -25.95 -35.27
CA GLY A 7 -15.64 -25.72 -35.79
C GLY A 7 -15.73 -25.95 -37.31
N ALA A 8 -14.70 -25.56 -38.07
CA ALA A 8 -14.64 -25.74 -39.51
C ALA A 8 -14.65 -27.22 -39.94
N GLN A 9 -13.96 -28.11 -39.21
CA GLN A 9 -13.96 -29.55 -39.48
C GLN A 9 -15.35 -30.16 -39.26
N LEU A 10 -16.01 -29.82 -38.14
CA LEU A 10 -17.35 -30.30 -37.86
C LEU A 10 -18.36 -29.79 -38.90
N GLN A 11 -18.30 -28.49 -39.25
CA GLN A 11 -19.18 -27.90 -40.25
C GLN A 11 -19.01 -28.56 -41.61
N ALA A 12 -17.77 -28.79 -42.05
CA ALA A 12 -17.50 -29.45 -43.33
C ALA A 12 -18.03 -30.89 -43.34
N ALA A 13 -17.87 -31.63 -42.24
CA ALA A 13 -18.37 -32.99 -42.11
C ALA A 13 -19.91 -33.05 -42.11
N LEU A 14 -20.58 -32.15 -41.39
CA LEU A 14 -22.04 -32.05 -41.39
C LEU A 14 -22.58 -31.67 -42.78
N ASN A 15 -21.92 -30.75 -43.49
CA ASN A 15 -22.31 -30.33 -44.84
C ASN A 15 -22.06 -31.42 -45.90
N ALA A 16 -21.14 -32.35 -45.66
CA ALA A 16 -20.84 -33.45 -46.56
C ALA A 16 -21.86 -34.61 -46.45
N LEU A 17 -22.72 -34.61 -45.43
CA LEU A 17 -23.76 -35.61 -45.28
C LEU A 17 -24.83 -35.45 -46.39
N PRO A 18 -25.29 -36.54 -47.02
CA PRO A 18 -26.32 -36.45 -48.03
C PRO A 18 -27.65 -36.02 -47.40
N ASN A 19 -28.52 -35.36 -48.19
CA ASN A 19 -29.83 -34.89 -47.72
C ASN A 19 -30.71 -36.01 -47.12
N THR A 20 -30.49 -37.26 -47.51
CA THR A 20 -31.16 -38.44 -46.95
C THR A 20 -30.84 -38.70 -45.47
N LYS A 21 -29.74 -38.14 -44.97
CA LYS A 21 -29.31 -38.20 -43.56
C LYS A 21 -29.75 -36.98 -42.77
N THR A 22 -29.72 -35.80 -43.37
CA THR A 22 -30.00 -34.54 -42.68
C THR A 22 -31.47 -34.13 -42.74
N GLY A 23 -32.11 -34.23 -43.90
CA GLY A 23 -33.42 -33.60 -44.12
C GLY A 23 -33.41 -32.12 -43.77
N ASP A 24 -34.49 -31.66 -43.13
CA ASP A 24 -34.65 -30.30 -42.61
C ASP A 24 -34.10 -30.14 -41.18
N PHE A 25 -33.47 -31.17 -40.62
CA PHE A 25 -32.90 -31.12 -39.27
C PHE A 25 -31.67 -30.21 -39.21
N VAL A 26 -31.74 -29.18 -38.38
CA VAL A 26 -30.62 -28.28 -38.09
C VAL A 26 -29.68 -28.96 -37.08
N ALA A 27 -28.66 -29.66 -37.58
CA ALA A 27 -27.71 -30.40 -36.75
C ALA A 27 -26.95 -29.51 -35.75
N PHE A 28 -26.57 -28.29 -36.15
CA PHE A 28 -26.03 -27.28 -35.27
C PHE A 28 -26.78 -25.96 -35.47
N ASP A 29 -27.40 -25.45 -34.41
CA ASP A 29 -28.15 -24.20 -34.42
C ASP A 29 -27.32 -23.12 -33.71
N SER A 30 -26.73 -22.22 -34.50
CA SER A 30 -25.86 -21.16 -33.99
C SER A 30 -26.60 -20.14 -33.12
N PHE A 31 -27.90 -19.91 -33.37
CA PHE A 31 -28.70 -18.96 -32.60
C PHE A 31 -29.09 -19.55 -31.25
N PHE A 32 -29.60 -20.79 -31.24
CA PHE A 32 -29.86 -21.53 -30.01
C PHE A 32 -28.60 -21.61 -29.13
N TYR A 33 -27.49 -22.06 -29.73
CA TYR A 33 -26.25 -22.27 -29.00
C TYR A 33 -25.68 -20.96 -28.43
N GLY A 34 -25.70 -19.89 -29.24
CA GLY A 34 -25.23 -18.57 -28.84
C GLY A 34 -26.03 -18.01 -27.66
N GLN A 35 -27.36 -18.06 -27.71
CA GLN A 35 -28.19 -17.58 -26.61
C GLN A 35 -28.04 -18.41 -25.33
N GLN A 36 -27.98 -19.73 -25.46
CA GLN A 36 -27.99 -20.62 -24.29
C GLN A 36 -26.65 -20.69 -23.56
N TYR A 37 -25.53 -20.61 -24.27
CA TYR A 37 -24.20 -20.91 -23.72
C TYR A 37 -23.18 -19.78 -23.87
N MET A 38 -23.49 -18.71 -24.63
CA MET A 38 -22.53 -17.64 -24.92
C MET A 38 -23.02 -16.23 -24.55
N ALA A 39 -24.15 -16.09 -23.84
CA ALA A 39 -24.68 -14.77 -23.44
C ALA A 39 -23.66 -13.92 -22.66
N ASP A 40 -22.86 -14.54 -21.80
CA ASP A 40 -21.84 -13.86 -20.98
C ASP A 40 -20.40 -14.11 -21.49
N TYR A 41 -20.23 -14.77 -22.64
CA TYR A 41 -18.92 -15.13 -23.17
C TYR A 41 -18.22 -13.91 -23.81
N GLN A 42 -17.11 -13.47 -23.21
CA GLN A 42 -16.35 -12.29 -23.64
C GLN A 42 -15.24 -12.58 -24.67
N GLY A 43 -15.19 -13.79 -25.24
CA GLY A 43 -14.17 -14.18 -26.22
C GLY A 43 -14.60 -13.95 -27.69
N THR A 44 -13.72 -14.29 -28.63
CA THR A 44 -13.91 -14.02 -30.07
C THR A 44 -14.33 -15.23 -30.91
N LEU A 45 -14.55 -16.40 -30.30
CA LEU A 45 -14.96 -17.61 -31.03
C LEU A 45 -16.38 -17.47 -31.58
N SER A 46 -16.61 -17.94 -32.81
CA SER A 46 -17.98 -18.11 -33.32
C SER A 46 -18.71 -19.25 -32.59
N PRO A 47 -20.06 -19.32 -32.63
CA PRO A 47 -20.81 -20.35 -31.91
C PRO A 47 -20.35 -21.79 -32.17
N ILE A 48 -20.05 -22.15 -33.42
CA ILE A 48 -19.61 -23.51 -33.76
C ILE A 48 -18.16 -23.79 -33.33
N GLU A 49 -17.29 -22.77 -33.33
CA GLU A 49 -15.93 -22.90 -32.82
C GLU A 49 -15.93 -23.03 -31.31
N HIS A 50 -16.74 -22.24 -30.61
CA HIS A 50 -16.95 -22.38 -29.17
C HIS A 50 -17.53 -23.76 -28.82
N PHE A 51 -18.49 -24.25 -29.60
CA PHE A 51 -19.02 -25.60 -29.43
C PHE A 51 -17.94 -26.66 -29.51
N VAL A 52 -17.12 -26.69 -30.57
CA VAL A 52 -16.12 -27.75 -30.73
C VAL A 52 -14.97 -27.63 -29.71
N GLN A 53 -14.49 -26.41 -29.44
CA GLN A 53 -13.30 -26.20 -28.61
C GLN A 53 -13.57 -26.21 -27.10
N ILE A 54 -14.79 -25.87 -26.67
CA ILE A 54 -15.14 -25.72 -25.25
C ILE A 54 -16.41 -26.53 -24.94
N GLY A 55 -17.50 -26.24 -25.65
CA GLY A 55 -18.82 -26.78 -25.33
C GLY A 55 -18.91 -28.30 -25.41
N ALA A 56 -18.22 -28.91 -26.36
CA ALA A 56 -18.32 -30.32 -26.64
C ALA A 56 -17.71 -31.18 -25.53
N ALA A 57 -16.62 -30.72 -24.91
CA ALA A 57 -16.02 -31.35 -23.74
C ALA A 57 -16.91 -31.22 -22.49
N ARG A 58 -17.71 -30.14 -22.42
CA ARG A 58 -18.68 -29.87 -21.34
C ARG A 58 -20.05 -30.51 -21.57
N GLY A 59 -20.25 -31.22 -22.69
CA GLY A 59 -21.53 -31.84 -23.03
C GLY A 59 -22.65 -30.84 -23.39
N TYR A 60 -22.31 -29.65 -23.87
CA TYR A 60 -23.31 -28.64 -24.28
C TYR A 60 -24.12 -29.10 -25.49
N LYS A 61 -25.40 -28.70 -25.55
CA LYS A 61 -26.33 -29.11 -26.60
C LYS A 61 -26.10 -28.30 -27.88
N PRO A 62 -25.91 -28.91 -29.05
CA PRO A 62 -25.69 -28.19 -30.31
C PRO A 62 -26.97 -27.58 -30.92
N ASN A 63 -28.14 -28.05 -30.50
CA ASN A 63 -29.46 -27.55 -30.88
C ASN A 63 -30.48 -27.93 -29.79
N ALA A 64 -31.72 -27.47 -29.90
CA ALA A 64 -32.77 -27.72 -28.91
C ALA A 64 -33.21 -29.19 -28.80
N THR A 65 -32.97 -30.00 -29.83
CA THR A 65 -33.53 -31.35 -29.96
C THR A 65 -32.51 -32.44 -29.64
N PHE A 66 -31.21 -32.23 -29.87
CA PHE A 66 -30.16 -33.21 -29.60
C PHE A 66 -29.46 -32.96 -28.26
N ASP A 67 -29.57 -33.93 -27.35
CA ASP A 67 -28.91 -33.93 -26.06
C ASP A 67 -27.75 -34.93 -26.09
N SER A 68 -26.52 -34.43 -26.23
CA SER A 68 -25.32 -35.26 -26.31
C SER A 68 -25.08 -36.11 -25.07
N THR A 69 -25.44 -35.60 -23.88
CA THR A 69 -25.24 -36.32 -22.62
C THR A 69 -26.24 -37.47 -22.50
N TYR A 70 -27.50 -37.23 -22.85
CA TYR A 70 -28.48 -38.30 -22.97
C TYR A 70 -28.04 -39.35 -23.99
N TYR A 71 -27.70 -38.91 -25.21
CA TYR A 71 -27.37 -39.81 -26.32
C TYR A 71 -26.18 -40.72 -26.01
N LYS A 72 -25.12 -40.20 -25.37
CA LYS A 72 -23.98 -41.00 -24.93
C LYS A 72 -24.36 -42.08 -23.92
N ASN A 73 -25.26 -41.75 -22.99
CA ASN A 73 -25.62 -42.62 -21.87
C ASN A 73 -26.72 -43.63 -22.22
N ALA A 74 -27.59 -43.30 -23.19
CA ALA A 74 -28.71 -44.13 -23.59
C ALA A 74 -28.28 -45.37 -24.38
N PHE A 75 -27.15 -45.33 -25.10
CA PHE A 75 -26.69 -46.42 -25.95
C PHE A 75 -25.36 -47.01 -25.45
N ALA A 76 -25.37 -48.31 -25.13
CA ALA A 76 -24.28 -49.00 -24.45
C ALA A 76 -22.95 -48.98 -25.22
N ASP A 77 -23.00 -48.97 -26.56
CA ASP A 77 -21.85 -48.88 -27.45
C ASP A 77 -21.17 -47.49 -27.44
N LEU A 78 -21.86 -46.45 -26.95
CA LEU A 78 -21.34 -45.08 -26.88
C LEU A 78 -20.84 -44.71 -25.47
N LYS A 79 -21.36 -45.33 -24.41
CA LYS A 79 -21.12 -44.96 -23.00
C LYS A 79 -19.64 -44.93 -22.60
N ASN A 80 -18.86 -45.88 -23.11
CA ASN A 80 -17.43 -46.03 -22.79
C ASN A 80 -16.49 -45.51 -23.90
N THR A 81 -17.01 -44.68 -24.81
CA THR A 81 -16.19 -44.03 -25.85
C THR A 81 -15.65 -42.69 -25.36
N ASP A 82 -14.52 -42.27 -25.92
CA ASP A 82 -13.96 -40.92 -25.71
C ASP A 82 -14.69 -39.84 -26.52
N PHE A 83 -15.86 -40.13 -27.08
CA PHE A 83 -16.59 -39.17 -27.91
C PHE A 83 -17.09 -38.00 -27.08
N ASN A 84 -16.81 -36.79 -27.57
CA ASN A 84 -17.34 -35.54 -27.04
C ASN A 84 -18.67 -35.19 -27.75
N ALA A 85 -19.32 -34.07 -27.38
CA ALA A 85 -20.62 -33.73 -27.97
C ALA A 85 -20.60 -33.54 -29.50
N ALA A 86 -19.49 -33.07 -30.07
CA ALA A 86 -19.34 -32.87 -31.51
C ALA A 86 -19.25 -34.22 -32.25
N ASP A 87 -18.47 -35.16 -31.70
CA ASP A 87 -18.36 -36.53 -32.21
C ASP A 87 -19.72 -37.23 -32.18
N LEU A 88 -20.46 -37.08 -31.07
CA LEU A 88 -21.78 -37.68 -30.88
C LEU A 88 -22.84 -37.08 -31.81
N LEU A 89 -22.79 -35.77 -32.04
CA LEU A 89 -23.68 -35.11 -33.00
C LEU A 89 -23.47 -35.67 -34.40
N TYR A 90 -22.21 -35.77 -34.86
CA TYR A 90 -21.92 -36.33 -36.16
C TYR A 90 -22.34 -37.80 -36.26
N HIS A 91 -22.03 -38.62 -35.24
CA HIS A 91 -22.46 -40.01 -35.17
C HIS A 91 -23.99 -40.14 -35.27
N PHE A 92 -24.72 -39.30 -34.55
CA PHE A 92 -26.18 -39.30 -34.57
C PHE A 92 -26.74 -39.04 -35.97
N MET A 93 -26.21 -38.03 -36.66
CA MET A 93 -26.63 -37.70 -38.03
C MET A 93 -26.23 -38.78 -39.04
N GLN A 94 -25.02 -39.33 -38.90
CA GLN A 94 -24.49 -40.29 -39.86
C GLN A 94 -25.14 -41.68 -39.73
N TYR A 95 -25.37 -42.14 -38.49
CA TYR A 95 -25.82 -43.50 -38.17
C TYR A 95 -27.06 -43.51 -37.29
N GLY A 96 -27.05 -42.74 -36.19
CA GLY A 96 -28.01 -42.87 -35.10
C GLY A 96 -29.47 -42.77 -35.51
N LEU A 97 -29.83 -41.78 -36.33
CA LEU A 97 -31.22 -41.61 -36.79
C LEU A 97 -31.76 -42.79 -37.57
N ASP A 98 -30.98 -43.32 -38.52
CA ASP A 98 -31.42 -44.45 -39.35
C ASP A 98 -31.45 -45.77 -38.56
N GLU A 99 -30.68 -45.85 -37.47
CA GLU A 99 -30.69 -46.94 -36.50
C GLU A 99 -31.84 -46.85 -35.48
N GLY A 100 -32.66 -45.80 -35.53
CA GLY A 100 -33.77 -45.59 -34.59
C GLY A 100 -33.33 -45.11 -33.21
N ARG A 101 -32.15 -44.49 -33.10
CA ARG A 101 -31.65 -43.95 -31.83
C ARG A 101 -32.26 -42.58 -31.56
N THR A 102 -32.78 -42.39 -30.36
CA THR A 102 -33.48 -41.16 -29.94
C THR A 102 -32.48 -40.07 -29.53
N PRO A 103 -32.67 -38.81 -29.94
CA PRO A 103 -31.72 -37.72 -29.65
C PRO A 103 -31.81 -37.15 -28.23
N ASN A 104 -32.91 -37.42 -27.53
CA ASN A 104 -33.20 -36.89 -26.20
C ASN A 104 -34.16 -37.84 -25.45
N ALA A 105 -34.36 -37.58 -24.16
CA ALA A 105 -35.25 -38.38 -23.31
C ALA A 105 -36.73 -38.30 -23.73
N ALA A 106 -37.20 -37.17 -24.27
CA ALA A 106 -38.59 -37.01 -24.71
C ALA A 106 -38.96 -37.99 -25.83
N LEU A 107 -38.03 -38.21 -26.76
CA LEU A 107 -38.25 -39.13 -27.88
C LEU A 107 -38.04 -40.61 -27.53
N ALA A 108 -37.58 -40.94 -26.32
CA ALA A 108 -37.33 -42.32 -25.88
C ALA A 108 -38.59 -43.21 -25.96
N THR A 109 -39.76 -42.61 -25.76
CA THR A 109 -41.07 -43.27 -25.75
C THR A 109 -41.87 -42.99 -27.03
N PHE A 110 -41.22 -42.49 -28.09
CA PHE A 110 -41.87 -42.21 -29.37
C PHE A 110 -42.54 -43.45 -29.96
N ASP A 111 -43.86 -43.36 -30.17
CA ASP A 111 -44.65 -44.43 -30.79
C ASP A 111 -44.62 -44.30 -32.32
N GLY A 112 -43.61 -44.94 -32.91
CA GLY A 112 -43.44 -44.99 -34.37
C GLY A 112 -44.61 -45.67 -35.10
N THR A 113 -45.34 -46.58 -34.46
CA THR A 113 -46.49 -47.26 -35.08
C THR A 113 -47.68 -46.30 -35.20
N ALA A 114 -47.99 -45.59 -34.12
CA ALA A 114 -49.02 -44.55 -34.12
C ALA A 114 -48.66 -43.41 -35.07
N TYR A 115 -47.38 -43.01 -35.12
CA TYR A 115 -46.90 -41.98 -36.03
C TYR A 115 -47.11 -42.36 -37.50
N LEU A 116 -46.77 -43.58 -37.92
CA LEU A 116 -46.98 -44.03 -39.30
C LEU A 116 -48.47 -44.23 -39.63
N ALA A 117 -49.29 -44.68 -38.67
CA ALA A 117 -50.73 -44.81 -38.86
C ALA A 117 -51.40 -43.44 -39.09
N ALA A 118 -50.93 -42.40 -38.39
CA ALA A 118 -51.42 -41.03 -38.53
C ALA A 118 -50.89 -40.32 -39.80
N ASN A 119 -49.81 -40.83 -40.40
CA ASN A 119 -49.11 -40.21 -41.53
C ASN A 119 -48.89 -41.22 -42.68
N PRO A 120 -49.94 -41.54 -43.46
CA PRO A 120 -49.87 -42.57 -44.50
C PRO A 120 -48.85 -42.30 -45.61
N ASP A 121 -48.59 -41.02 -45.90
CA ASP A 121 -47.57 -40.56 -46.85
C ASP A 121 -46.16 -40.94 -46.38
N VAL A 122 -45.88 -40.76 -45.09
CA VAL A 122 -44.61 -41.16 -44.46
C VAL A 122 -44.50 -42.67 -44.37
N ALA A 123 -45.59 -43.37 -44.06
CA ALA A 123 -45.63 -44.83 -44.05
C ALA A 123 -45.27 -45.43 -45.42
N ALA A 124 -45.77 -44.86 -46.52
CA ALA A 124 -45.41 -45.28 -47.87
C ALA A 124 -43.92 -45.09 -48.15
N TYR A 125 -43.36 -43.92 -47.78
CA TYR A 125 -41.93 -43.64 -47.94
C TYR A 125 -41.04 -44.59 -47.11
N VAL A 126 -41.35 -44.79 -45.83
CA VAL A 126 -40.59 -45.65 -44.93
C VAL A 126 -40.62 -47.10 -45.42
N ASN A 127 -41.78 -47.61 -45.84
CA ASN A 127 -41.92 -48.98 -46.35
C ASN A 127 -41.14 -49.20 -47.66
N ALA A 128 -41.06 -48.20 -48.53
CA ALA A 128 -40.28 -48.27 -49.77
C ALA A 128 -38.75 -48.22 -49.52
N ASN A 129 -38.32 -47.72 -48.36
CA ASN A 129 -36.91 -47.47 -48.04
C ASN A 129 -36.44 -48.22 -46.78
N LEU A 130 -37.08 -49.33 -46.41
CA LEU A 130 -36.75 -50.08 -45.17
C LEU A 130 -35.28 -50.45 -45.06
N ALA A 131 -34.60 -50.74 -46.17
CA ALA A 131 -33.17 -51.06 -46.19
C ALA A 131 -32.29 -49.91 -45.63
N GLN A 132 -32.71 -48.65 -45.80
CA GLN A 132 -32.02 -47.50 -45.21
C GLN A 132 -32.13 -47.50 -43.67
N PHE A 133 -33.25 -47.97 -43.13
CA PHE A 133 -33.59 -47.90 -41.70
C PHE A 133 -33.34 -49.22 -40.98
N GLY A 134 -32.36 -50.01 -41.43
CA GLY A 134 -32.03 -51.31 -40.83
C GLY A 134 -33.16 -52.35 -40.92
N GLY A 135 -34.06 -52.22 -41.89
CA GLY A 135 -35.23 -53.09 -42.06
C GLY A 135 -36.41 -52.76 -41.14
N SER A 136 -36.34 -51.66 -40.36
CA SER A 136 -37.33 -51.32 -39.34
C SER A 136 -38.20 -50.13 -39.73
N ALA A 137 -39.52 -50.35 -39.76
CA ALA A 137 -40.48 -49.27 -40.01
C ALA A 137 -40.52 -48.25 -38.86
N THR A 138 -40.32 -48.67 -37.61
CA THR A 138 -40.28 -47.77 -36.45
C THR A 138 -39.02 -46.91 -36.44
N ASN A 139 -37.88 -47.43 -36.91
CA ASN A 139 -36.67 -46.63 -37.10
C ASN A 139 -36.90 -45.56 -38.18
N GLY A 140 -37.50 -45.95 -39.31
CA GLY A 140 -37.86 -45.01 -40.37
C GLY A 140 -38.86 -43.95 -39.91
N ALA A 141 -39.80 -44.31 -39.03
CA ALA A 141 -40.75 -43.37 -38.42
C ALA A 141 -40.05 -42.30 -37.58
N LEU A 142 -39.15 -42.71 -36.66
CA LEU A 142 -38.37 -41.79 -35.83
C LEU A 142 -37.43 -40.93 -36.68
N ALA A 143 -36.74 -41.55 -37.65
CA ALA A 143 -35.86 -40.86 -38.57
C ALA A 143 -36.63 -39.79 -39.36
N HIS A 144 -37.82 -40.10 -39.87
CA HIS A 144 -38.65 -39.10 -40.56
C HIS A 144 -39.10 -38.00 -39.62
N TYR A 145 -39.57 -38.33 -38.41
CA TYR A 145 -40.03 -37.31 -37.47
C TYR A 145 -38.94 -36.31 -37.14
N VAL A 146 -37.72 -36.77 -36.81
CA VAL A 146 -36.60 -35.87 -36.47
C VAL A 146 -36.09 -35.10 -37.69
N LYS A 147 -36.01 -35.73 -38.87
CA LYS A 147 -35.50 -35.08 -40.09
C LYS A 147 -36.47 -34.08 -40.71
N PHE A 148 -37.78 -34.34 -40.63
CA PHE A 148 -38.80 -33.58 -41.37
C PHE A 148 -40.04 -33.33 -40.51
N GLY A 149 -40.58 -34.36 -39.85
CA GLY A 149 -41.91 -34.31 -39.22
C GLY A 149 -42.07 -33.22 -38.16
N ALA A 150 -41.04 -32.95 -37.36
CA ALA A 150 -41.05 -31.87 -36.38
C ALA A 150 -41.13 -30.48 -37.03
N ALA A 151 -40.38 -30.26 -38.12
CA ALA A 151 -40.42 -29.01 -38.88
C ALA A 151 -41.73 -28.85 -39.68
N GLU A 152 -42.33 -29.96 -40.12
CA GLU A 152 -43.64 -30.01 -40.76
C GLU A 152 -44.81 -29.84 -39.78
N GLY A 153 -44.55 -29.72 -38.47
CA GLY A 153 -45.58 -29.56 -37.43
C GLY A 153 -46.38 -30.83 -37.11
N ARG A 154 -45.88 -32.01 -37.49
CA ARG A 154 -46.52 -33.29 -37.15
C ARG A 154 -46.34 -33.57 -35.65
N THR A 155 -47.32 -34.23 -35.05
CA THR A 155 -47.23 -34.63 -33.63
C THR A 155 -46.26 -35.80 -33.43
N ALA A 156 -45.62 -35.90 -32.26
CA ALA A 156 -44.86 -37.07 -31.82
C ALA A 156 -45.62 -37.89 -30.76
N PRO A 157 -46.41 -38.90 -31.16
CA PRO A 157 -47.12 -39.76 -30.22
C PRO A 157 -46.16 -40.43 -29.23
N GLY A 158 -46.56 -40.54 -27.96
CA GLY A 158 -45.81 -41.23 -26.92
C GLY A 158 -44.70 -40.43 -26.23
N THR A 159 -44.41 -39.18 -26.61
CA THR A 159 -43.19 -38.44 -26.19
C THR A 159 -43.31 -37.51 -24.97
N SER A 160 -44.28 -37.74 -24.09
CA SER A 160 -44.43 -36.90 -22.88
C SER A 160 -43.38 -37.24 -21.82
N VAL A 161 -42.21 -36.59 -21.84
CA VAL A 161 -41.59 -36.19 -20.57
C VAL A 161 -42.45 -35.04 -20.03
N SER A 162 -43.00 -35.20 -18.83
CA SER A 162 -43.67 -34.09 -18.16
C SER A 162 -42.62 -33.01 -17.94
N ASN A 163 -42.67 -31.93 -18.74
CA ASN A 163 -42.00 -30.69 -18.37
C ASN A 163 -42.62 -30.32 -17.02
N GLY A 164 -41.84 -30.33 -15.93
CA GLY A 164 -42.37 -30.13 -14.60
C GLY A 164 -43.30 -28.93 -14.51
N GLN A 165 -44.33 -29.04 -13.68
CA GLN A 165 -45.45 -28.13 -13.61
C GLN A 165 -45.28 -27.10 -12.50
N THR A 166 -45.92 -25.95 -12.66
CA THR A 166 -46.08 -24.97 -11.58
C THR A 166 -47.43 -25.15 -10.91
N PHE A 167 -47.43 -25.42 -9.61
CA PHE A 167 -48.61 -25.49 -8.76
C PHE A 167 -48.68 -24.24 -7.88
N MET A 168 -49.88 -23.70 -7.69
CA MET A 168 -50.13 -22.59 -6.78
C MET A 168 -51.07 -23.08 -5.68
N LEU A 169 -50.64 -22.93 -4.42
CA LEU A 169 -51.49 -23.16 -3.26
C LEU A 169 -52.59 -22.10 -3.22
N THR A 170 -53.79 -22.54 -2.86
CA THR A 170 -55.01 -21.74 -2.80
C THR A 170 -55.43 -21.54 -1.35
N ASN A 171 -56.55 -20.87 -1.12
CA ASN A 171 -57.13 -20.70 0.23
C ASN A 171 -57.97 -21.92 0.67
N GLY A 172 -58.12 -22.93 -0.20
CA GLY A 172 -58.77 -24.20 0.11
C GLY A 172 -57.80 -25.20 0.74
N VAL A 173 -58.28 -26.44 0.94
CA VAL A 173 -57.40 -27.56 1.27
C VAL A 173 -56.75 -28.05 -0.02
N ASP A 174 -55.43 -27.94 -0.11
CA ASP A 174 -54.67 -28.36 -1.28
C ASP A 174 -53.97 -29.69 -1.02
N ASN A 175 -54.12 -30.65 -1.93
CA ASN A 175 -53.40 -31.92 -1.90
C ASN A 175 -52.61 -32.08 -3.21
N ILE A 176 -51.51 -31.34 -3.30
CA ILE A 176 -50.65 -31.29 -4.47
C ILE A 176 -49.82 -32.56 -4.53
N VAL A 177 -49.86 -33.22 -5.68
CA VAL A 177 -48.95 -34.32 -6.04
C VAL A 177 -48.30 -33.95 -7.36
N GLY A 178 -46.99 -33.79 -7.33
CA GLY A 178 -46.16 -33.46 -8.46
C GLY A 178 -46.08 -34.58 -9.49
N THR A 179 -45.50 -34.23 -10.63
CA THR A 179 -45.27 -35.09 -11.78
C THR A 179 -43.95 -35.85 -11.63
N SER A 180 -43.44 -36.39 -12.74
CA SER A 180 -42.12 -37.00 -12.80
C SER A 180 -41.03 -36.04 -13.32
N GLY A 181 -41.37 -34.76 -13.49
CA GLY A 181 -40.44 -33.71 -13.90
C GLY A 181 -40.35 -32.64 -12.81
N ASN A 182 -39.33 -31.77 -12.91
CA ASN A 182 -39.01 -30.78 -11.88
C ASN A 182 -40.13 -29.75 -11.67
N ASP A 183 -40.94 -29.92 -10.64
CA ASP A 183 -42.10 -29.10 -10.36
C ASP A 183 -41.75 -27.89 -9.47
N THR A 184 -42.58 -26.85 -9.55
CA THR A 184 -42.51 -25.67 -8.69
C THR A 184 -43.84 -25.45 -8.00
N ILE A 185 -43.88 -25.56 -6.69
CA ILE A 185 -45.05 -25.28 -5.85
C ILE A 185 -44.87 -23.91 -5.22
N THR A 186 -45.86 -23.04 -5.33
CA THR A 186 -45.80 -21.67 -4.83
C THR A 186 -46.93 -21.37 -3.85
N ALA A 187 -46.60 -20.68 -2.75
CA ALA A 187 -47.53 -20.18 -1.76
C ALA A 187 -47.29 -18.67 -1.59
N THR A 188 -48.29 -17.83 -1.86
CA THR A 188 -48.19 -16.38 -1.60
C THR A 188 -49.22 -15.95 -0.57
N ASN A 189 -48.77 -15.67 0.65
CA ASN A 189 -49.60 -15.26 1.77
C ASN A 189 -49.60 -13.72 1.87
N ALA A 190 -50.60 -13.05 1.29
CA ALA A 190 -50.57 -11.60 1.08
C ALA A 190 -51.61 -10.76 1.84
N ALA A 191 -52.82 -11.29 2.12
CA ALA A 191 -53.85 -10.53 2.82
C ALA A 191 -54.82 -11.45 3.58
N ALA A 192 -55.10 -11.12 4.85
CA ALA A 192 -56.18 -11.74 5.61
C ALA A 192 -57.55 -11.38 5.01
N PRO A 193 -58.58 -12.24 5.09
CA PRO A 193 -58.64 -13.50 5.86
C PRO A 193 -58.21 -14.76 5.09
N ASN A 194 -57.77 -14.64 3.83
CA ASN A 194 -57.58 -15.78 2.92
C ASN A 194 -56.11 -16.21 2.84
N THR A 195 -55.60 -16.83 3.92
CA THR A 195 -54.26 -17.42 3.91
C THR A 195 -54.21 -18.62 2.99
N VAL A 196 -53.12 -18.76 2.21
CA VAL A 196 -52.94 -19.89 1.27
C VAL A 196 -52.11 -21.04 1.85
N LEU A 197 -51.70 -20.91 3.10
CA LEU A 197 -51.04 -21.98 3.85
C LEU A 197 -52.00 -22.43 4.95
N GLY A 198 -52.60 -23.60 4.76
CA GLY A 198 -53.50 -24.26 5.68
C GLY A 198 -52.85 -25.49 6.35
N GLY A 199 -53.28 -25.79 7.57
CA GLY A 199 -52.80 -26.96 8.32
C GLY A 199 -53.28 -28.31 7.78
N LEU A 200 -54.09 -28.32 6.71
CA LEU A 200 -54.52 -29.55 6.03
C LEU A 200 -53.86 -29.71 4.66
N ASP A 201 -53.04 -28.76 4.23
CA ASP A 201 -52.43 -28.85 2.91
C ASP A 201 -51.28 -29.86 2.90
N VAL A 202 -51.18 -30.56 1.77
CA VAL A 202 -50.20 -31.59 1.50
C VAL A 202 -49.47 -31.22 0.22
N VAL A 203 -48.15 -31.13 0.31
CA VAL A 203 -47.26 -30.95 -0.82
C VAL A 203 -46.39 -32.19 -0.97
N ASP A 204 -46.60 -32.90 -2.08
CA ASP A 204 -45.73 -33.96 -2.56
C ASP A 204 -45.12 -33.51 -3.88
N GLY A 205 -43.82 -33.28 -3.96
CA GLY A 205 -43.17 -32.88 -5.22
C GLY A 205 -43.10 -34.01 -6.26
N GLY A 206 -43.38 -35.26 -5.88
CA GLY A 206 -43.36 -36.38 -6.82
C GLY A 206 -41.94 -36.87 -7.09
N ALA A 207 -41.60 -37.10 -8.36
CA ALA A 207 -40.26 -37.49 -8.76
C ALA A 207 -39.65 -36.37 -9.61
N GLY A 208 -38.38 -36.05 -9.38
CA GLY A 208 -37.76 -34.92 -10.06
C GLY A 208 -36.85 -34.20 -9.09
N THR A 209 -36.58 -32.93 -9.38
CA THR A 209 -35.98 -31.99 -8.43
C THR A 209 -36.98 -30.85 -8.25
N ASP A 210 -37.67 -30.87 -7.13
CA ASP A 210 -38.89 -30.11 -6.92
C ASP A 210 -38.64 -28.96 -5.95
N THR A 211 -39.34 -27.85 -6.18
CA THR A 211 -39.17 -26.60 -5.42
C THR A 211 -40.47 -26.18 -4.75
N LEU A 212 -40.44 -25.91 -3.44
CA LEU A 212 -41.50 -25.20 -2.72
C LEU A 212 -41.05 -23.76 -2.44
N SER A 213 -41.80 -22.77 -2.93
CA SER A 213 -41.53 -21.36 -2.70
C SER A 213 -42.68 -20.68 -1.96
N ILE A 214 -42.37 -20.10 -0.80
CA ILE A 214 -43.30 -19.43 0.09
C ILE A 214 -42.92 -17.94 0.16
N ALA A 215 -43.86 -17.08 -0.21
CA ALA A 215 -43.78 -15.64 -0.07
C ALA A 215 -44.86 -15.16 0.92
N ASP A 216 -44.44 -14.76 2.12
CA ASP A 216 -45.33 -14.33 3.19
C ASP A 216 -45.16 -12.84 3.48
N THR A 217 -46.13 -12.04 3.06
CA THR A 217 -46.18 -10.61 3.37
C THR A 217 -47.17 -10.29 4.50
N LEU A 218 -47.89 -11.32 4.99
CA LEU A 218 -48.90 -11.18 6.02
C LEU A 218 -48.32 -11.12 7.44
N THR A 219 -47.26 -11.88 7.73
CA THR A 219 -46.63 -11.84 9.06
C THR A 219 -46.03 -10.46 9.31
N ALA A 220 -46.42 -9.84 10.42
CA ALA A 220 -45.91 -8.52 10.78
C ALA A 220 -44.41 -8.58 11.11
N ALA A 221 -43.70 -7.46 10.95
CA ALA A 221 -42.26 -7.37 11.21
C ALA A 221 -41.84 -7.76 12.64
N ASN A 222 -42.75 -7.68 13.60
CA ASN A 222 -42.56 -8.07 15.00
C ASN A 222 -43.25 -9.41 15.36
N ALA A 223 -43.55 -10.24 14.36
CA ALA A 223 -44.13 -11.55 14.51
C ALA A 223 -43.30 -12.63 13.79
N ASP A 224 -43.49 -13.88 14.20
CA ASP A 224 -42.71 -15.01 13.73
C ASP A 224 -43.51 -15.81 12.70
N PHE A 225 -42.88 -16.12 11.58
CA PHE A 225 -43.44 -16.99 10.56
C PHE A 225 -43.09 -18.45 10.89
N ALA A 226 -44.12 -19.30 10.88
CA ALA A 226 -44.01 -20.74 11.01
C ALA A 226 -44.96 -21.43 10.03
N LEU A 227 -44.63 -22.65 9.61
CA LEU A 227 -45.57 -23.47 8.85
C LEU A 227 -46.80 -23.81 9.72
N PRO A 228 -48.03 -23.78 9.17
CA PRO A 228 -49.22 -24.16 9.90
C PRO A 228 -49.10 -25.58 10.46
N ALA A 229 -49.58 -25.80 11.69
CA ALA A 229 -49.62 -27.13 12.27
C ALA A 229 -50.43 -28.09 11.39
N GLY A 230 -49.82 -29.20 10.96
CA GLY A 230 -50.42 -30.20 10.08
C GLY A 230 -50.12 -30.02 8.59
N PHE A 231 -49.50 -28.91 8.17
CA PHE A 231 -48.98 -28.75 6.81
C PHE A 231 -47.88 -29.79 6.56
N THR A 232 -47.99 -30.56 5.48
CA THR A 232 -47.02 -31.64 5.18
C THR A 232 -46.29 -31.40 3.87
N VAL A 233 -44.98 -31.66 3.87
CA VAL A 233 -44.11 -31.55 2.70
C VAL A 233 -43.28 -32.82 2.58
N LYS A 234 -43.25 -33.42 1.38
CA LYS A 234 -42.38 -34.56 1.05
C LYS A 234 -41.94 -34.49 -0.40
N ASN A 235 -40.82 -35.17 -0.71
CA ASN A 235 -40.23 -35.20 -2.05
C ASN A 235 -40.03 -33.78 -2.62
N VAL A 236 -39.48 -32.88 -1.81
CA VAL A 236 -39.14 -31.53 -2.23
C VAL A 236 -37.66 -31.33 -1.90
N GLU A 237 -36.87 -31.03 -2.92
CA GLU A 237 -35.41 -30.89 -2.80
C GLU A 237 -34.99 -29.46 -2.46
N THR A 238 -35.82 -28.47 -2.82
CA THR A 238 -35.54 -27.03 -2.60
C THR A 238 -36.70 -26.33 -1.90
N LEU A 239 -36.42 -25.68 -0.76
CA LEU A 239 -37.37 -24.82 -0.05
C LEU A 239 -36.92 -23.35 -0.08
N ASN A 240 -37.79 -22.44 -0.52
CA ASN A 240 -37.54 -21.01 -0.47
C ASN A 240 -38.63 -20.34 0.38
N VAL A 241 -38.25 -19.57 1.39
CA VAL A 241 -39.18 -18.83 2.25
C VAL A 241 -38.74 -17.37 2.34
N THR A 242 -39.61 -16.45 1.98
CA THR A 242 -39.44 -15.02 2.21
C THR A 242 -40.59 -14.53 3.08
N THR A 243 -40.30 -13.87 4.20
CA THR A 243 -41.33 -13.32 5.09
C THR A 243 -41.05 -11.88 5.51
N ASN A 244 -42.12 -11.11 5.72
CA ASN A 244 -42.06 -9.81 6.38
C ASN A 244 -41.68 -9.90 7.87
N GLY A 245 -41.92 -11.05 8.52
CA GLY A 245 -41.59 -11.32 9.92
C GLY A 245 -40.19 -11.91 10.13
N ALA A 246 -40.01 -12.62 11.24
CA ALA A 246 -38.86 -13.52 11.46
C ALA A 246 -39.17 -14.94 10.97
N ILE A 247 -38.14 -15.74 10.72
CA ILE A 247 -38.27 -17.18 10.45
C ILE A 247 -38.10 -17.95 11.76
N GLY A 248 -39.17 -18.58 12.23
CA GLY A 248 -39.20 -19.19 13.57
C GLY A 248 -39.10 -18.14 14.68
N THR A 249 -39.20 -18.61 15.92
CA THR A 249 -38.97 -17.79 17.11
C THR A 249 -37.56 -18.04 17.62
N TYR A 250 -36.69 -17.03 17.50
CA TYR A 250 -35.36 -17.07 18.10
C TYR A 250 -35.45 -17.04 19.63
N ALA A 251 -34.81 -18.00 20.29
CA ALA A 251 -34.63 -17.99 21.74
C ALA A 251 -33.23 -18.50 22.10
N ALA A 252 -32.37 -17.61 22.61
CA ALA A 252 -31.00 -17.95 22.96
C ALA A 252 -30.91 -19.22 23.84
N GLY A 253 -30.30 -20.28 23.31
CA GLY A 253 -30.11 -21.56 23.97
C GLY A 253 -31.34 -22.48 23.99
N SER A 254 -32.34 -22.26 23.13
CA SER A 254 -33.52 -23.13 23.03
C SER A 254 -34.10 -23.25 21.62
N ASP A 255 -34.08 -24.47 21.08
CA ASP A 255 -34.61 -24.78 19.74
C ASP A 255 -36.14 -24.93 19.66
N ALA A 256 -36.87 -24.67 20.75
CA ALA A 256 -38.29 -25.02 20.84
C ALA A 256 -39.18 -24.19 19.89
N GLY A 257 -38.71 -23.00 19.50
CA GLY A 257 -39.40 -22.08 18.59
C GLY A 257 -38.86 -22.09 17.15
N ALA A 258 -37.82 -22.88 16.87
CA ALA A 258 -37.13 -22.87 15.58
C ALA A 258 -38.03 -23.29 14.41
N PHE A 259 -37.79 -22.71 13.24
CA PHE A 259 -38.39 -23.16 11.99
C PHE A 259 -37.79 -24.51 11.58
N ASN A 260 -38.47 -25.60 11.94
CA ASN A 260 -37.95 -26.94 11.79
C ASN A 260 -38.28 -27.56 10.42
N ILE A 261 -37.24 -27.71 9.59
CA ILE A 261 -37.28 -28.38 8.29
C ILE A 261 -36.53 -29.72 8.29
N SER A 262 -35.94 -30.12 9.42
CA SER A 262 -35.14 -31.35 9.52
C SER A 262 -35.93 -32.63 9.24
N THR A 263 -37.26 -32.58 9.35
CA THR A 263 -38.15 -33.72 9.09
C THR A 263 -38.63 -33.82 7.64
N ILE A 264 -38.33 -32.83 6.78
CA ILE A 264 -38.73 -32.85 5.37
C ILE A 264 -37.80 -33.81 4.62
N SER A 265 -38.33 -34.96 4.20
CA SER A 265 -37.56 -35.97 3.49
C SER A 265 -37.24 -35.52 2.06
N GLY A 266 -35.99 -35.71 1.65
CA GLY A 266 -35.49 -35.33 0.31
C GLY A 266 -34.89 -33.93 0.21
N LEU A 267 -35.02 -33.10 1.26
CA LEU A 267 -34.59 -31.70 1.20
C LEU A 267 -33.06 -31.55 1.10
N THR A 268 -32.60 -30.97 -0.01
CA THR A 268 -31.17 -30.74 -0.30
C THR A 268 -30.74 -29.30 -0.04
N SER A 269 -31.65 -28.32 -0.22
CA SER A 269 -31.36 -26.91 0.02
C SER A 269 -32.56 -26.14 0.56
N ALA A 270 -32.30 -25.15 1.41
CA ALA A 270 -33.30 -24.25 1.97
C ALA A 270 -32.79 -22.81 2.04
N THR A 271 -33.57 -21.86 1.51
CA THR A 271 -33.27 -20.43 1.53
C THR A 271 -34.35 -19.67 2.29
N PHE A 272 -33.91 -18.81 3.20
CA PHE A 272 -34.75 -18.04 4.11
C PHE A 272 -34.40 -16.56 4.04
N VAL A 273 -35.41 -15.69 3.91
CA VAL A 273 -35.27 -14.24 3.96
C VAL A 273 -36.28 -13.67 4.95
N ALA A 274 -35.80 -13.16 6.08
CA ALA A 274 -36.58 -12.52 7.13
C ALA A 274 -36.36 -11.00 7.11
N ALA A 275 -37.40 -10.23 6.80
CA ALA A 275 -37.36 -8.77 6.86
C ALA A 275 -37.62 -8.21 8.27
N GLY A 276 -38.26 -9.01 9.14
CA GLY A 276 -38.68 -8.61 10.48
C GLY A 276 -37.77 -9.15 11.58
N ALA A 277 -37.91 -8.56 12.76
CA ALA A 277 -37.24 -9.00 13.98
C ALA A 277 -38.00 -10.10 14.72
N GLY A 278 -39.29 -10.29 14.42
CA GLY A 278 -40.09 -11.27 15.14
C GLY A 278 -40.30 -10.90 16.61
N THR A 279 -40.76 -11.86 17.39
CA THR A 279 -40.98 -11.70 18.84
C THR A 279 -39.70 -11.91 19.64
N GLY A 280 -38.80 -12.76 19.13
CA GLY A 280 -37.51 -13.08 19.73
C GLY A 280 -36.37 -12.12 19.36
N THR A 281 -36.59 -11.14 18.47
CA THR A 281 -35.55 -10.27 17.89
C THR A 281 -34.49 -11.02 17.06
N GLY A 282 -34.92 -12.05 16.34
CA GLY A 282 -34.05 -12.91 15.54
C GLY A 282 -34.81 -13.97 14.77
N SER A 283 -34.10 -14.73 13.95
CA SER A 283 -34.62 -15.90 13.24
C SER A 283 -33.80 -17.14 13.56
N GLU A 284 -34.48 -18.28 13.60
CA GLU A 284 -33.90 -19.56 14.00
C GLU A 284 -34.43 -20.70 13.12
N VAL A 285 -33.52 -21.50 12.56
CA VAL A 285 -33.84 -22.60 11.64
C VAL A 285 -33.21 -23.89 12.12
N THR A 286 -33.98 -24.98 12.17
CA THR A 286 -33.46 -26.34 12.39
C THR A 286 -33.51 -27.15 11.10
N ALA A 287 -32.38 -27.66 10.64
CA ALA A 287 -32.24 -28.40 9.38
C ALA A 287 -31.54 -29.76 9.55
N ALA A 288 -31.76 -30.67 8.60
CA ALA A 288 -31.04 -31.93 8.57
C ALA A 288 -29.57 -31.71 8.16
N ASP A 289 -28.67 -32.57 8.63
CA ASP A 289 -27.23 -32.53 8.29
C ASP A 289 -26.91 -32.74 6.80
N THR A 290 -27.92 -33.04 5.98
CA THR A 290 -27.82 -33.23 4.53
C THR A 290 -28.25 -32.01 3.73
N THR A 291 -28.78 -30.98 4.39
CA THR A 291 -29.42 -29.83 3.74
C THR A 291 -28.52 -28.60 3.79
N ASP A 292 -28.30 -27.96 2.65
CA ASP A 292 -27.64 -26.66 2.58
C ASP A 292 -28.63 -25.56 3.00
N VAL A 293 -28.21 -24.64 3.87
CA VAL A 293 -29.09 -23.61 4.46
C VAL A 293 -28.54 -22.21 4.17
N SER A 294 -29.39 -21.33 3.68
CA SER A 294 -29.11 -19.90 3.54
C SER A 294 -30.13 -19.10 4.34
N LEU A 295 -29.69 -18.31 5.32
CA LEU A 295 -30.54 -17.48 6.17
C LEU A 295 -30.13 -16.00 6.04
N THR A 296 -31.05 -15.17 5.57
CA THR A 296 -30.88 -13.71 5.52
C THR A 296 -31.77 -13.04 6.55
N VAL A 297 -31.18 -12.20 7.41
CA VAL A 297 -31.90 -11.40 8.42
C VAL A 297 -31.61 -9.90 8.23
N ALA A 298 -32.62 -9.06 8.43
CA ALA A 298 -32.47 -7.62 8.35
C ALA A 298 -31.90 -6.99 9.63
N GLY A 299 -31.23 -5.83 9.50
CA GLY A 299 -30.86 -4.98 10.64
C GLY A 299 -29.96 -5.66 11.68
N ASN A 300 -30.31 -5.51 12.96
CA ASN A 300 -29.54 -5.97 14.12
C ASN A 300 -30.09 -7.28 14.71
N ASN A 301 -30.84 -8.05 13.92
CA ASN A 301 -31.52 -9.25 14.37
C ASN A 301 -30.54 -10.41 14.56
N ALA A 302 -30.82 -11.30 15.50
CA ALA A 302 -30.04 -12.54 15.66
C ALA A 302 -30.35 -13.54 14.53
N ALA A 303 -29.38 -14.37 14.19
CA ALA A 303 -29.51 -15.43 13.19
C ALA A 303 -28.91 -16.73 13.71
N GLU A 304 -29.74 -17.75 13.85
CA GLU A 304 -29.34 -19.06 14.37
C GLU A 304 -29.71 -20.19 13.40
N VAL A 305 -28.77 -21.10 13.14
CA VAL A 305 -28.98 -22.31 12.33
C VAL A 305 -28.48 -23.54 13.08
N ASN A 306 -29.41 -24.47 13.33
CA ASN A 306 -29.20 -25.73 14.03
C ASN A 306 -29.25 -26.90 13.03
N GLY A 307 -28.10 -27.51 12.75
CA GLY A 307 -27.89 -28.56 11.75
C GLY A 307 -27.34 -28.04 10.43
N GLY A 308 -27.74 -28.67 9.33
CA GLY A 308 -27.30 -28.30 7.98
C GLY A 308 -25.93 -28.85 7.55
N LYS A 309 -25.63 -28.71 6.26
CA LYS A 309 -24.40 -29.16 5.61
C LYS A 309 -23.49 -28.00 5.19
N ALA A 310 -23.93 -27.15 4.26
CA ALA A 310 -23.28 -25.87 3.98
C ALA A 310 -24.22 -24.75 4.44
N VAL A 311 -23.75 -23.90 5.36
CA VAL A 311 -24.57 -22.85 5.97
C VAL A 311 -24.08 -21.47 5.54
N THR A 312 -24.99 -20.62 5.08
CA THR A 312 -24.74 -19.21 4.78
C THR A 312 -25.67 -18.33 5.60
N ILE A 313 -25.11 -17.36 6.32
CA ILE A 313 -25.86 -16.33 7.04
C ILE A 313 -25.51 -14.96 6.46
N VAL A 314 -26.54 -14.19 6.10
CA VAL A 314 -26.41 -12.82 5.65
C VAL A 314 -27.19 -11.90 6.59
N SER A 315 -26.48 -11.04 7.29
CA SER A 315 -27.01 -10.05 8.21
C SER A 315 -26.68 -8.63 7.72
N GLY A 316 -27.33 -7.62 8.30
CA GLY A 316 -26.98 -6.23 8.04
C GLY A 316 -25.51 -5.94 8.36
N ALA A 317 -24.84 -5.11 7.54
CA ALA A 317 -23.43 -4.75 7.72
C ALA A 317 -23.14 -3.98 9.03
N THR A 318 -24.16 -3.37 9.63
CA THR A 318 -24.10 -2.73 10.95
C THR A 318 -24.85 -3.54 12.02
N GLY A 319 -25.31 -4.75 11.66
CA GLY A 319 -26.11 -5.58 12.52
C GLY A 319 -25.30 -6.03 13.73
N THR A 320 -25.82 -5.83 14.94
CA THR A 320 -25.16 -6.27 16.18
C THR A 320 -25.74 -7.56 16.75
N GLY A 321 -26.73 -8.16 16.06
CA GLY A 321 -27.36 -9.41 16.47
C GLY A 321 -26.38 -10.57 16.48
N VAL A 322 -26.56 -11.51 17.41
CA VAL A 322 -25.69 -12.68 17.51
C VAL A 322 -25.93 -13.59 16.31
N THR A 323 -24.85 -14.15 15.78
CA THR A 323 -24.88 -15.20 14.76
C THR A 323 -24.42 -16.50 15.38
N ASP A 324 -25.25 -17.53 15.36
CA ASP A 324 -24.91 -18.87 15.85
C ASP A 324 -25.16 -19.93 14.78
N VAL A 325 -24.22 -20.84 14.60
CA VAL A 325 -24.33 -21.97 13.67
C VAL A 325 -23.78 -23.20 14.35
N GLN A 326 -24.63 -24.18 14.61
CA GLN A 326 -24.22 -25.42 15.27
C GLN A 326 -24.75 -26.63 14.52
N GLY A 327 -23.93 -27.67 14.36
CA GLY A 327 -24.36 -28.86 13.61
C GLY A 327 -23.22 -29.83 13.37
N LYS A 328 -23.51 -31.14 13.38
CA LYS A 328 -22.49 -32.19 13.19
C LYS A 328 -22.22 -32.50 11.71
N GLY A 329 -23.14 -32.14 10.82
CA GLY A 329 -23.03 -32.30 9.37
C GLY A 329 -22.31 -31.15 8.66
N LEU A 330 -21.91 -30.11 9.39
CA LEU A 330 -21.33 -28.91 8.81
C LEU A 330 -20.07 -29.26 8.00
N THR A 331 -20.00 -28.74 6.79
CA THR A 331 -18.86 -28.86 5.86
C THR A 331 -18.23 -27.50 5.62
N SER A 332 -19.06 -26.46 5.50
CA SER A 332 -18.64 -25.07 5.38
C SER A 332 -19.65 -24.12 5.98
N VAL A 333 -19.18 -22.98 6.50
CA VAL A 333 -20.01 -21.91 7.04
C VAL A 333 -19.56 -20.57 6.49
N SER A 334 -20.49 -19.74 6.04
CA SER A 334 -20.25 -18.37 5.57
C SER A 334 -21.12 -17.40 6.33
N VAL A 335 -20.53 -16.37 6.94
CA VAL A 335 -21.24 -15.33 7.69
C VAL A 335 -20.88 -13.97 7.11
N LYS A 336 -21.90 -13.19 6.75
CA LYS A 336 -21.76 -11.81 6.30
C LYS A 336 -22.49 -10.85 7.24
N GLY A 337 -21.81 -9.81 7.71
CA GLY A 337 -22.38 -8.87 8.68
C GLY A 337 -22.63 -9.48 10.06
N GLY A 338 -23.54 -8.89 10.82
CA GLY A 338 -23.93 -9.39 12.14
C GLY A 338 -22.93 -9.06 13.26
N GLY A 339 -23.28 -9.45 14.48
CA GLY A 339 -22.56 -9.16 15.71
C GLY A 339 -21.54 -10.25 16.04
N VAL A 340 -21.62 -10.78 17.26
CA VAL A 340 -20.73 -11.88 17.71
C VAL A 340 -21.08 -13.15 16.94
N VAL A 341 -20.06 -13.86 16.46
CA VAL A 341 -20.23 -15.09 15.68
C VAL A 341 -19.77 -16.30 16.49
N THR A 342 -20.62 -17.32 16.61
CA THR A 342 -20.27 -18.64 17.11
C THR A 342 -20.56 -19.67 16.03
N ILE A 343 -19.59 -20.53 15.75
CA ILE A 343 -19.72 -21.64 14.81
C ILE A 343 -19.23 -22.90 15.52
N ASP A 344 -20.10 -23.90 15.69
CA ASP A 344 -19.83 -25.10 16.47
C ASP A 344 -20.14 -26.40 15.72
N ASN A 345 -19.10 -27.03 15.17
CA ASN A 345 -19.14 -28.38 14.62
C ASN A 345 -18.64 -29.45 15.63
N LEU A 346 -18.17 -29.04 16.82
CA LEU A 346 -17.70 -29.97 17.86
C LEU A 346 -18.83 -30.40 18.80
N GLY A 347 -19.86 -29.57 18.94
CA GLY A 347 -20.96 -29.72 19.89
C GLY A 347 -20.67 -29.07 21.25
N GLY A 348 -21.73 -28.50 21.87
CA GLY A 348 -21.79 -28.00 23.25
C GLY A 348 -21.86 -26.46 23.39
N ALA A 349 -22.79 -25.88 24.16
CA ALA A 349 -23.23 -26.20 25.54
C ALA A 349 -24.72 -25.81 25.80
N ALA A 350 -25.51 -26.36 26.72
CA ALA A 350 -25.34 -27.34 27.80
C ALA A 350 -26.53 -28.33 27.81
N GLY A 351 -26.28 -29.64 27.79
CA GLY A 351 -27.31 -30.65 28.13
C GLY A 351 -27.32 -31.93 27.31
N THR A 352 -27.12 -31.89 25.99
CA THR A 352 -27.22 -33.07 25.08
C THR A 352 -26.54 -32.65 23.77
N THR A 353 -25.62 -33.37 23.10
CA THR A 353 -25.70 -34.72 22.52
C THR A 353 -24.29 -35.25 22.18
N THR A 354 -24.11 -36.57 22.19
CA THR A 354 -22.85 -37.33 22.07
C THR A 354 -22.22 -37.43 20.66
N SER A 355 -22.63 -36.63 19.67
CA SER A 355 -22.09 -36.72 18.30
C SER A 355 -21.32 -35.46 17.91
N ILE A 356 -20.00 -35.59 17.86
CA ILE A 356 -19.05 -34.57 17.37
C ILE A 356 -19.04 -34.62 15.83
N GLY A 357 -19.18 -33.48 15.16
CA GLY A 357 -18.95 -33.35 13.73
C GLY A 357 -17.46 -33.23 13.41
N THR A 358 -17.03 -33.87 12.32
CA THR A 358 -15.62 -33.86 11.88
C THR A 358 -15.42 -33.33 10.47
N THR A 359 -16.50 -32.91 9.82
CA THR A 359 -16.55 -32.60 8.39
C THR A 359 -16.29 -31.15 8.03
N MET A 360 -16.34 -30.21 8.97
CA MET A 360 -16.19 -28.78 8.68
C MET A 360 -14.73 -28.43 8.43
N THR A 361 -14.44 -28.01 7.20
CA THR A 361 -13.07 -27.66 6.77
C THR A 361 -12.91 -26.17 6.45
N ALA A 362 -13.99 -25.45 6.13
CA ALA A 362 -13.92 -24.07 5.68
C ALA A 362 -14.92 -23.14 6.39
N VAL A 363 -14.44 -21.96 6.80
CA VAL A 363 -15.27 -20.86 7.33
C VAL A 363 -14.96 -19.55 6.61
N THR A 364 -15.98 -18.77 6.29
CA THR A 364 -15.87 -17.41 5.75
C THR A 364 -16.57 -16.41 6.66
N LEU A 365 -15.88 -15.31 6.95
CA LEU A 365 -16.34 -14.15 7.73
C LEU A 365 -16.19 -12.91 6.84
N ASP A 366 -17.30 -12.27 6.48
CA ASP A 366 -17.36 -11.13 5.54
C ASP A 366 -17.96 -9.90 6.23
N GLY A 367 -17.11 -8.93 6.60
CA GLY A 367 -17.55 -7.65 7.19
C GLY A 367 -18.37 -7.81 8.47
N VAL A 368 -17.92 -8.66 9.40
CA VAL A 368 -18.58 -8.91 10.69
C VAL A 368 -18.43 -7.66 11.59
N ALA A 369 -19.53 -7.15 12.13
CA ALA A 369 -19.50 -5.95 12.97
C ALA A 369 -19.10 -6.25 14.43
N GLY A 370 -19.33 -7.48 14.90
CA GLY A 370 -18.93 -7.90 16.25
C GLY A 370 -17.43 -8.05 16.43
N ALA A 371 -16.97 -7.89 17.67
CA ALA A 371 -15.56 -7.93 18.01
C ALA A 371 -14.96 -9.35 18.11
N ALA A 372 -15.79 -10.41 18.05
CA ALA A 372 -15.35 -11.78 18.29
C ALA A 372 -16.06 -12.80 17.38
N ALA A 373 -15.28 -13.77 16.90
CA ALA A 373 -15.75 -14.96 16.21
C ALA A 373 -15.11 -16.22 16.81
N ALA A 374 -15.94 -17.17 17.26
CA ALA A 374 -15.49 -18.47 17.74
C ALA A 374 -15.79 -19.54 16.69
N VAL A 375 -14.74 -20.17 16.14
CA VAL A 375 -14.85 -21.25 15.15
C VAL A 375 -14.38 -22.55 15.79
N LYS A 376 -15.31 -23.45 16.11
CA LYS A 376 -15.03 -24.73 16.74
C LYS A 376 -15.26 -25.86 15.75
N GLY A 377 -14.22 -26.60 15.38
CA GLY A 377 -14.34 -27.74 14.49
C GLY A 377 -13.17 -28.70 14.61
N ALA A 378 -13.41 -29.99 14.37
CA ALA A 378 -12.38 -31.00 14.56
C ALA A 378 -11.26 -30.94 13.50
N ALA A 379 -11.51 -30.37 12.31
CA ALA A 379 -10.59 -30.38 11.16
C ALA A 379 -10.73 -29.10 10.29
N VAL A 380 -10.84 -27.93 10.91
CA VAL A 380 -10.87 -26.64 10.19
C VAL A 380 -9.52 -26.37 9.55
N ASP A 381 -9.49 -26.36 8.22
CA ASP A 381 -8.29 -26.15 7.41
C ASP A 381 -8.22 -24.75 6.82
N THR A 382 -9.36 -24.08 6.64
CA THR A 382 -9.44 -22.75 6.02
C THR A 382 -10.37 -21.82 6.79
N VAL A 383 -9.86 -20.63 7.11
CA VAL A 383 -10.65 -19.49 7.57
C VAL A 383 -10.42 -18.34 6.61
N THR A 384 -11.49 -17.71 6.16
CA THR A 384 -11.45 -16.60 5.23
C THR A 384 -12.05 -15.37 5.89
N VAL A 385 -11.31 -14.27 5.94
CA VAL A 385 -11.74 -12.99 6.53
C VAL A 385 -11.71 -11.92 5.43
N LYS A 386 -12.87 -11.38 5.07
CA LYS A 386 -13.01 -10.42 3.96
C LYS A 386 -13.69 -9.15 4.41
N ASN A 387 -13.36 -8.04 3.76
CA ASN A 387 -14.01 -6.73 3.96
C ASN A 387 -14.11 -6.31 5.45
N GLN A 388 -13.17 -6.76 6.27
CA GLN A 388 -13.24 -6.60 7.72
C GLN A 388 -12.74 -5.21 8.12
N LYS A 389 -13.67 -4.25 8.20
CA LYS A 389 -13.38 -2.83 8.47
C LYS A 389 -13.41 -2.46 9.96
N THR A 390 -13.78 -3.39 10.82
CA THR A 390 -13.83 -3.24 12.28
C THR A 390 -12.98 -4.32 12.95
N ALA A 391 -12.64 -4.14 14.22
CA ALA A 391 -11.90 -5.15 14.98
C ALA A 391 -12.67 -6.48 15.00
N LEU A 392 -11.96 -7.60 14.79
CA LEU A 392 -12.53 -8.94 14.84
C LEU A 392 -11.48 -9.93 15.34
N ALA A 393 -11.68 -10.46 16.55
CA ALA A 393 -10.87 -11.53 17.10
C ALA A 393 -11.46 -12.90 16.76
N THR A 394 -10.82 -13.62 15.85
CA THR A 394 -11.23 -14.97 15.44
C THR A 394 -10.43 -16.01 16.19
N THR A 395 -11.10 -16.90 16.93
CA THR A 395 -10.46 -18.03 17.62
C THR A 395 -10.87 -19.34 16.96
N VAL A 396 -9.90 -20.12 16.50
CA VAL A 396 -10.11 -21.44 15.93
C VAL A 396 -9.82 -22.50 16.99
N THR A 397 -10.84 -23.27 17.38
CA THR A 397 -10.67 -24.48 18.18
C THR A 397 -10.64 -25.68 17.26
N ASN A 398 -9.45 -26.25 17.07
CA ASN A 398 -9.24 -27.44 16.27
C ASN A 398 -8.13 -28.32 16.88
N GLY A 399 -8.42 -29.61 17.06
CA GLY A 399 -7.52 -30.58 17.67
C GLY A 399 -6.83 -31.54 16.69
N THR A 400 -7.24 -31.62 15.41
CA THR A 400 -6.67 -32.60 14.47
C THR A 400 -5.91 -31.98 13.31
N SER A 401 -6.34 -30.82 12.79
CA SER A 401 -5.59 -30.22 11.68
C SER A 401 -4.29 -29.62 12.16
N THR A 402 -3.23 -29.93 11.42
CA THR A 402 -1.87 -29.43 11.68
C THR A 402 -1.52 -28.25 10.79
N ALA A 403 -2.42 -27.86 9.88
CA ALA A 403 -2.26 -26.71 8.99
C ALA A 403 -3.53 -25.86 8.99
N LEU A 404 -3.39 -24.53 9.06
CA LEU A 404 -4.49 -23.59 8.89
C LEU A 404 -4.16 -22.60 7.78
N THR A 405 -5.04 -22.48 6.79
CA THR A 405 -5.01 -21.42 5.79
C THR A 405 -5.91 -20.27 6.22
N VAL A 406 -5.36 -19.07 6.25
CA VAL A 406 -6.04 -17.82 6.56
C VAL A 406 -6.06 -16.97 5.29
N ASN A 407 -7.20 -16.94 4.60
CA ASN A 407 -7.39 -16.05 3.46
C ASN A 407 -7.82 -14.68 3.98
N VAL A 408 -7.14 -13.61 3.56
CA VAL A 408 -7.54 -12.23 3.84
C VAL A 408 -7.77 -11.46 2.54
N ASP A 409 -8.87 -10.71 2.47
CA ASP A 409 -9.25 -9.94 1.28
C ASP A 409 -9.76 -8.55 1.70
N GLY A 410 -8.93 -7.53 1.51
CA GLY A 410 -9.24 -6.16 1.95
C GLY A 410 -9.55 -6.05 3.45
N ALA A 411 -8.93 -6.87 4.29
CA ALA A 411 -9.23 -6.95 5.72
C ALA A 411 -8.33 -6.03 6.56
N GLY A 412 -8.85 -5.47 7.65
CA GLY A 412 -8.06 -4.72 8.63
C GLY A 412 -7.74 -3.28 8.25
N TYR A 413 -8.46 -2.71 7.29
CA TYR A 413 -8.42 -1.29 6.98
C TYR A 413 -9.83 -0.69 7.03
N ASP A 414 -9.96 0.49 7.63
CA ASP A 414 -11.21 1.21 7.67
C ASP A 414 -11.52 1.88 6.31
N ALA A 415 -12.66 2.56 6.23
CA ALA A 415 -13.06 3.26 5.00
C ALA A 415 -12.14 4.45 4.64
N ALA A 416 -11.39 5.00 5.59
CA ALA A 416 -10.39 6.05 5.35
C ALA A 416 -9.02 5.46 4.95
N GLY A 417 -8.88 4.13 4.98
CA GLY A 417 -7.65 3.43 4.66
C GLY A 417 -6.65 3.33 5.82
N ALA A 418 -7.06 3.66 7.05
CA ALA A 418 -6.26 3.50 8.26
C ALA A 418 -6.31 2.06 8.78
N ALA A 419 -5.21 1.57 9.33
CA ALA A 419 -5.11 0.22 9.86
C ALA A 419 -6.02 0.05 11.09
N VAL A 420 -6.85 -0.98 11.08
CA VAL A 420 -7.76 -1.33 12.16
C VAL A 420 -7.05 -2.27 13.12
N ALA A 421 -6.90 -1.86 14.37
CA ALA A 421 -6.35 -2.72 15.41
C ALA A 421 -7.33 -3.86 15.75
N GLY A 422 -6.80 -5.06 16.00
CA GLY A 422 -7.58 -6.19 16.54
C GLY A 422 -8.24 -7.11 15.52
N VAL A 423 -8.01 -6.94 14.21
CA VAL A 423 -8.34 -8.00 13.23
C VAL A 423 -7.32 -9.12 13.37
N SER A 424 -7.76 -10.27 13.90
CA SER A 424 -6.87 -11.37 14.27
C SER A 424 -7.47 -12.75 14.04
N VAL A 425 -6.59 -13.72 13.78
CA VAL A 425 -6.92 -15.15 13.69
C VAL A 425 -5.95 -15.96 14.55
N ALA A 426 -6.47 -16.55 15.62
CA ALA A 426 -5.75 -17.48 16.46
C ALA A 426 -6.00 -18.92 15.99
N ALA A 427 -4.94 -19.56 15.49
CA ALA A 427 -4.97 -20.94 15.04
C ALA A 427 -5.16 -21.91 16.21
N GLY A 428 -5.72 -23.07 15.92
CA GLY A 428 -5.92 -24.14 16.91
C GLY A 428 -4.59 -24.66 17.46
N ALA A 429 -4.64 -25.25 18.66
CA ALA A 429 -3.45 -25.71 19.39
C ALA A 429 -2.62 -26.78 18.66
N ALA A 430 -3.19 -27.47 17.66
CA ALA A 430 -2.50 -28.47 16.84
C ALA A 430 -1.81 -27.89 15.58
N ALA A 431 -2.12 -26.64 15.20
CA ALA A 431 -1.61 -26.04 13.97
C ALA A 431 -0.10 -25.77 14.05
N LYS A 432 0.66 -26.54 13.25
CA LYS A 432 2.12 -26.40 13.09
C LYS A 432 2.49 -25.48 11.94
N THR A 433 1.62 -25.41 10.93
CA THR A 433 1.77 -24.55 9.77
C THR A 433 0.59 -23.59 9.69
N ILE A 434 0.87 -22.31 9.53
CA ILE A 434 -0.14 -21.31 9.16
C ILE A 434 0.20 -20.81 7.77
N THR A 435 -0.77 -20.74 6.87
CA THR A 435 -0.61 -20.11 5.55
C THR A 435 -1.50 -18.88 5.51
N VAL A 436 -0.95 -17.71 5.22
CA VAL A 436 -1.72 -16.47 5.02
C VAL A 436 -1.75 -16.15 3.54
N ASN A 437 -2.94 -16.03 2.97
CA ASN A 437 -3.11 -15.69 1.55
C ASN A 437 -3.81 -14.33 1.45
N ALA A 438 -3.06 -13.30 1.07
CA ALA A 438 -3.54 -11.93 1.00
C ALA A 438 -3.97 -11.53 -0.42
N THR A 439 -5.25 -11.17 -0.57
CA THR A 439 -5.87 -10.76 -1.83
C THR A 439 -6.52 -9.37 -1.70
N GLY A 440 -6.93 -8.79 -2.82
CA GLY A 440 -7.38 -7.39 -2.88
C GLY A 440 -6.21 -6.42 -3.02
N THR A 441 -6.34 -5.22 -2.45
CA THR A 441 -5.29 -4.17 -2.53
C THR A 441 -4.30 -4.24 -1.38
N LYS A 442 -4.81 -4.36 -0.14
CA LYS A 442 -4.00 -4.45 1.07
C LYS A 442 -4.78 -5.11 2.21
N SER A 443 -4.09 -5.80 3.11
CA SER A 443 -4.66 -6.39 4.32
C SER A 443 -3.77 -6.12 5.55
N ASN A 444 -4.39 -6.01 6.72
CA ASN A 444 -3.73 -5.84 8.01
C ASN A 444 -4.32 -6.85 9.00
N VAL A 445 -3.53 -7.84 9.43
CA VAL A 445 -4.03 -8.94 10.25
C VAL A 445 -2.97 -9.40 11.24
N ILE A 446 -3.43 -9.90 12.38
CA ILE A 446 -2.61 -10.61 13.36
C ILE A 446 -2.91 -12.11 13.23
N VAL A 447 -1.89 -12.93 13.04
CA VAL A 447 -2.02 -14.40 13.12
C VAL A 447 -1.21 -14.94 14.28
N SER A 448 -1.75 -15.93 14.97
CA SER A 448 -1.07 -16.56 16.11
C SER A 448 -1.34 -18.06 16.16
N GLY A 449 -0.45 -18.82 16.79
CA GLY A 449 -0.60 -20.25 16.97
C GLY A 449 0.49 -20.82 17.87
N ALA A 450 0.12 -21.41 19.01
CA ALA A 450 1.07 -21.84 20.03
C ALA A 450 2.02 -22.97 19.60
N ALA A 451 1.62 -23.76 18.60
CA ALA A 451 2.43 -24.85 18.04
C ALA A 451 3.03 -24.53 16.66
N ALA A 452 2.78 -23.33 16.13
CA ALA A 452 3.14 -22.99 14.77
C ALA A 452 4.65 -22.76 14.64
N THR A 453 5.30 -23.61 13.84
CA THR A 453 6.73 -23.52 13.53
C THR A 453 6.99 -22.92 12.16
N THR A 454 5.99 -22.95 11.27
CA THR A 454 6.07 -22.45 9.90
C THR A 454 4.92 -21.48 9.61
N LEU A 455 5.27 -20.32 9.07
CA LEU A 455 4.33 -19.38 8.47
C LEU A 455 4.61 -19.28 6.97
N ASN A 456 3.66 -19.67 6.13
CA ASN A 456 3.71 -19.42 4.69
C ASN A 456 2.89 -18.17 4.36
N ILE A 457 3.33 -17.36 3.41
CA ILE A 457 2.62 -16.16 2.97
C ILE A 457 2.52 -16.18 1.44
N THR A 458 1.33 -15.94 0.91
CA THR A 458 1.04 -15.89 -0.53
C THR A 458 0.12 -14.73 -0.87
N GLY A 459 -0.04 -14.47 -2.15
CA GLY A 459 -1.05 -13.55 -2.67
C GLY A 459 -0.47 -12.21 -3.13
N SER A 460 -1.33 -11.40 -3.75
CA SER A 460 -0.93 -10.20 -4.50
C SER A 460 -1.17 -8.89 -3.76
N ALA A 461 -1.82 -8.91 -2.61
CA ALA A 461 -2.10 -7.72 -1.83
C ALA A 461 -0.97 -7.40 -0.86
N ASP A 462 -0.74 -6.11 -0.60
CA ASP A 462 0.18 -5.70 0.46
C ASP A 462 -0.33 -6.23 1.81
N LEU A 463 0.53 -6.90 2.56
CA LEU A 463 0.18 -7.51 3.83
C LEU A 463 0.97 -6.85 4.96
N ASN A 464 0.27 -6.12 5.82
CA ASN A 464 0.79 -5.77 7.13
C ASN A 464 0.48 -6.89 8.11
N LEU A 465 1.50 -7.66 8.45
CA LEU A 465 1.41 -8.68 9.49
C LEU A 465 1.86 -8.04 10.79
N ALA A 466 0.91 -7.45 11.52
CA ALA A 466 1.18 -6.91 12.85
C ALA A 466 1.60 -8.08 13.76
N GLN A 467 2.91 -8.31 13.91
CA GLN A 467 3.42 -9.51 14.57
C GLN A 467 2.97 -9.59 16.04
N ALA A 468 2.15 -10.60 16.34
CA ALA A 468 1.93 -11.17 17.67
C ALA A 468 2.52 -12.60 17.70
N PRO A 469 2.61 -13.30 18.85
CA PRO A 469 3.63 -14.33 19.06
C PRO A 469 3.33 -15.62 18.27
N LEU A 470 3.87 -15.70 17.06
CA LEU A 470 4.42 -16.94 16.53
C LEU A 470 5.74 -17.24 17.26
N ALA A 471 5.69 -17.34 18.59
CA ALA A 471 6.87 -17.47 19.45
C ALA A 471 7.69 -18.74 19.17
N THR A 472 7.11 -19.71 18.47
CA THR A 472 7.73 -20.97 18.07
C THR A 472 8.13 -21.01 16.60
N ALA A 473 7.83 -19.97 15.81
CA ALA A 473 8.15 -19.98 14.38
C ALA A 473 9.66 -19.99 14.16
N THR A 474 10.12 -20.99 13.41
CA THR A 474 11.50 -21.11 12.94
C THR A 474 11.64 -20.77 11.46
N LYS A 475 10.53 -20.83 10.71
CA LYS A 475 10.45 -20.55 9.28
C LYS A 475 9.30 -19.58 8.97
N ILE A 476 9.60 -18.52 8.23
CA ILE A 476 8.65 -17.67 7.51
C ILE A 476 8.97 -17.76 6.01
N ASP A 477 7.98 -18.04 5.18
CA ASP A 477 8.14 -18.25 3.74
C ASP A 477 7.07 -17.52 2.96
N GLY A 478 7.38 -16.27 2.62
CA GLY A 478 6.60 -15.40 1.75
C GLY A 478 7.07 -15.40 0.30
N SER A 479 7.87 -16.39 -0.14
CA SER A 479 8.45 -16.42 -1.50
C SER A 479 7.43 -16.47 -2.64
N ALA A 480 6.16 -16.80 -2.35
CA ALA A 480 5.06 -16.79 -3.29
C ALA A 480 4.15 -15.55 -3.17
N ALA A 481 4.49 -14.59 -2.30
CA ALA A 481 3.80 -13.31 -2.24
C ALA A 481 4.33 -12.35 -3.32
N THR A 482 3.43 -11.59 -3.92
CA THR A 482 3.80 -10.53 -4.88
C THR A 482 3.44 -9.13 -4.40
N GLY A 483 2.57 -9.01 -3.38
CA GLY A 483 2.37 -7.76 -2.63
C GLY A 483 3.43 -7.56 -1.56
N GLY A 484 3.63 -6.32 -1.11
CA GLY A 484 4.64 -5.98 -0.10
C GLY A 484 4.30 -6.54 1.29
N LEU A 485 5.28 -7.14 1.95
CA LEU A 485 5.16 -7.76 3.26
C LEU A 485 5.76 -6.87 4.34
N THR A 486 4.94 -6.33 5.23
CA THR A 486 5.43 -5.69 6.47
C THR A 486 5.32 -6.70 7.61
N LEU A 487 6.45 -7.33 7.96
CA LEU A 487 6.49 -8.35 8.99
C LEU A 487 6.76 -7.76 10.38
N GLY A 488 7.50 -6.66 10.50
CA GLY A 488 7.90 -6.12 11.82
C GLY A 488 8.95 -7.00 12.54
N THR A 489 8.98 -6.98 13.88
CA THR A 489 10.02 -7.68 14.66
C THR A 489 9.78 -9.17 14.80
N LEU A 490 10.61 -9.96 14.10
CA LEU A 490 10.57 -11.41 14.13
C LEU A 490 11.06 -11.96 15.48
N ASN A 491 10.52 -13.10 15.86
CA ASN A 491 10.96 -13.86 17.04
C ASN A 491 12.41 -14.37 16.89
N ALA A 492 13.13 -14.50 18.00
CA ALA A 492 14.54 -14.92 18.01
C ALA A 492 14.76 -16.35 17.50
N ALA A 493 13.75 -17.23 17.54
CA ALA A 493 13.85 -18.57 16.98
C ALA A 493 13.65 -18.61 15.45
N THR A 494 13.18 -17.52 14.85
CA THR A 494 12.91 -17.43 13.41
C THR A 494 14.24 -17.27 12.66
N VAL A 495 14.75 -18.39 12.16
CA VAL A 495 16.06 -18.46 11.52
C VAL A 495 16.00 -18.60 10.00
N ASN A 496 14.84 -18.95 9.43
CA ASN A 496 14.67 -19.03 7.98
C ASN A 496 13.56 -18.07 7.55
N VAL A 497 13.89 -17.09 6.74
CA VAL A 497 12.96 -16.07 6.27
C VAL A 497 13.13 -15.91 4.77
N SER A 498 12.07 -16.15 4.02
CA SER A 498 11.98 -15.74 2.63
C SER A 498 10.82 -14.77 2.48
N THR A 499 10.99 -13.70 1.70
CA THR A 499 9.89 -12.84 1.28
C THR A 499 9.77 -12.85 -0.26
N GLY A 500 8.94 -11.99 -0.82
CA GLY A 500 8.34 -12.13 -2.14
C GLY A 500 8.95 -11.22 -3.20
N SER A 501 8.13 -10.79 -4.16
CA SER A 501 8.51 -9.76 -5.15
C SER A 501 7.98 -8.36 -4.78
N GLY A 502 7.48 -8.21 -3.56
CA GLY A 502 6.87 -6.99 -3.05
C GLY A 502 7.92 -6.07 -2.41
N LYS A 503 7.49 -4.94 -1.84
CA LYS A 503 8.38 -4.13 -0.99
C LYS A 503 8.32 -4.66 0.43
N ASP A 504 9.28 -5.48 0.81
CA ASP A 504 9.22 -6.25 2.03
C ASP A 504 10.03 -5.60 3.16
N SER A 505 9.56 -5.72 4.40
CA SER A 505 10.24 -5.17 5.57
C SER A 505 10.14 -6.07 6.80
N LEU A 506 11.28 -6.28 7.46
CA LEU A 506 11.37 -7.10 8.67
C LEU A 506 12.49 -6.65 9.60
N THR A 507 12.31 -6.91 10.90
CA THR A 507 13.35 -6.75 11.92
C THR A 507 13.76 -8.12 12.45
N LEU A 508 14.98 -8.55 12.14
CA LEU A 508 15.52 -9.85 12.50
C LEU A 508 16.11 -9.83 13.91
N SER A 509 15.61 -10.73 14.76
CA SER A 509 16.11 -10.94 16.14
C SER A 509 16.78 -12.30 16.34
N ALA A 510 17.09 -13.02 15.25
CA ALA A 510 17.75 -14.32 15.29
C ALA A 510 19.15 -14.22 15.89
N THR A 511 19.44 -15.09 16.87
CA THR A 511 20.77 -15.21 17.50
C THR A 511 21.54 -16.46 17.05
N ALA A 512 20.84 -17.42 16.43
CA ALA A 512 21.44 -18.57 15.76
C ALA A 512 21.75 -18.24 14.28
N LYS A 513 22.32 -19.22 13.57
CA LYS A 513 22.54 -19.12 12.12
C LYS A 513 21.21 -18.84 11.42
N ALA A 514 21.11 -17.72 10.72
CA ALA A 514 19.92 -17.30 9.99
C ALA A 514 20.12 -17.36 8.46
N THR A 515 19.04 -17.60 7.73
CA THR A 515 18.95 -17.50 6.28
C THR A 515 17.81 -16.55 5.95
N VAL A 516 18.13 -15.43 5.33
CA VAL A 516 17.17 -14.41 4.87
C VAL A 516 17.31 -14.25 3.36
N ASN A 517 16.19 -14.25 2.64
CA ASN A 517 16.13 -13.98 1.21
C ASN A 517 14.91 -13.09 0.92
N THR A 518 15.08 -11.81 0.61
CA THR A 518 13.92 -10.92 0.47
C THR A 518 13.30 -10.88 -0.93
N GLY A 519 14.09 -11.17 -1.98
CA GLY A 519 13.53 -11.50 -3.28
C GLY A 519 13.67 -10.36 -4.27
N ALA A 520 12.57 -9.82 -4.77
CA ALA A 520 12.62 -8.65 -5.64
C ALA A 520 11.75 -7.54 -5.06
N GLY A 521 12.01 -6.28 -5.42
CA GLY A 521 11.38 -5.13 -4.80
C GLY A 521 12.36 -4.42 -3.89
N ASN A 522 11.97 -3.26 -3.37
CA ASN A 522 12.85 -2.47 -2.49
C ASN A 522 12.62 -2.93 -1.05
N ASP A 523 13.48 -3.81 -0.58
CA ASP A 523 13.35 -4.52 0.68
C ASP A 523 14.13 -3.87 1.81
N SER A 524 13.71 -4.12 3.05
CA SER A 524 14.40 -3.64 4.24
C SER A 524 14.50 -4.69 5.33
N VAL A 525 15.74 -5.02 5.69
CA VAL A 525 16.08 -5.90 6.80
C VAL A 525 16.77 -5.08 7.89
N THR A 526 16.20 -5.03 9.08
CA THR A 526 16.83 -4.39 10.26
C THR A 526 17.33 -5.44 11.25
N LEU A 527 18.59 -5.37 11.68
CA LEU A 527 19.13 -6.28 12.68
C LEU A 527 18.91 -5.75 14.10
N ALA A 528 18.11 -6.48 14.89
CA ALA A 528 17.90 -6.22 16.32
C ALA A 528 18.78 -7.09 17.24
N SER A 529 19.41 -8.14 16.71
CA SER A 529 20.32 -9.01 17.45
C SER A 529 21.53 -9.40 16.61
N ALA A 530 22.58 -9.91 17.27
CA ALA A 530 23.77 -10.39 16.58
C ALA A 530 23.48 -11.67 15.80
N VAL A 531 23.63 -11.64 14.47
CA VAL A 531 23.49 -12.84 13.65
C VAL A 531 24.77 -13.69 13.74
N ALA A 532 24.61 -15.00 13.91
CA ALA A 532 25.74 -15.91 14.11
C ALA A 532 26.56 -16.13 12.82
N ALA A 533 27.82 -16.56 12.99
CA ALA A 533 28.69 -16.92 11.87
C ALA A 533 28.04 -18.04 11.02
N GLY A 534 28.16 -17.93 9.70
CA GLY A 534 27.52 -18.87 8.78
C GLY A 534 26.11 -18.47 8.33
N SER A 535 25.61 -17.31 8.77
CA SER A 535 24.32 -16.77 8.33
C SER A 535 24.37 -16.28 6.89
N THR A 536 23.23 -16.27 6.22
CA THR A 536 23.07 -15.76 4.85
C THR A 536 21.97 -14.73 4.85
N ILE A 537 22.25 -13.53 4.34
CA ILE A 537 21.26 -12.50 4.05
C ILE A 537 21.45 -12.15 2.59
N ASN A 538 20.43 -12.40 1.78
CA ASN A 538 20.35 -12.03 0.38
C ASN A 538 19.16 -11.07 0.23
N LEU A 539 19.39 -9.86 -0.26
CA LEU A 539 18.31 -8.89 -0.42
C LEU A 539 17.62 -9.06 -1.78
N GLY A 540 18.40 -9.23 -2.84
CA GLY A 540 17.93 -9.71 -4.13
C GLY A 540 17.91 -8.61 -5.18
N ALA A 541 16.78 -8.27 -5.78
CA ALA A 541 16.73 -7.26 -6.83
C ALA A 541 15.86 -6.07 -6.43
N GLY A 542 16.38 -4.85 -6.50
CA GLY A 542 15.70 -3.63 -6.07
C GLY A 542 16.64 -2.74 -5.27
N ASP A 543 16.19 -1.55 -4.85
CA ASP A 543 17.02 -0.69 -4.00
C ASP A 543 16.81 -1.07 -2.52
N ASP A 544 17.63 -2.01 -2.05
CA ASP A 544 17.45 -2.68 -0.77
C ASP A 544 18.21 -2.02 0.38
N LYS A 545 17.81 -2.35 1.62
CA LYS A 545 18.39 -1.79 2.83
C LYS A 545 18.67 -2.84 3.89
N LEU A 546 19.94 -2.93 4.31
CA LEU A 546 20.35 -3.65 5.51
C LEU A 546 20.73 -2.67 6.63
N LEU A 547 19.82 -2.52 7.59
CA LEU A 547 19.91 -1.53 8.67
C LEU A 547 20.20 -2.17 10.03
N VAL A 548 20.50 -1.33 11.02
CA VAL A 548 20.79 -1.75 12.39
C VAL A 548 19.88 -1.04 13.39
N SER A 549 19.40 -1.80 14.37
CA SER A 549 18.82 -1.26 15.61
C SER A 549 19.82 -1.44 16.76
N THR A 550 20.06 -2.70 17.12
CA THR A 550 20.99 -3.11 18.20
C THR A 550 21.81 -4.35 17.84
N GLY A 551 21.58 -4.91 16.64
CA GLY A 551 22.25 -6.12 16.17
C GLY A 551 23.66 -5.89 15.63
N SER A 552 24.27 -6.98 15.18
CA SER A 552 25.59 -6.99 14.55
C SER A 552 25.75 -8.22 13.66
N VAL A 553 26.80 -8.26 12.84
CA VAL A 553 27.12 -9.41 11.99
C VAL A 553 28.40 -10.08 12.49
N ALA A 554 28.30 -11.33 12.93
CA ALA A 554 29.48 -12.09 13.36
C ALA A 554 30.42 -12.37 12.18
N ALA A 555 31.72 -12.23 12.43
CA ALA A 555 32.76 -12.57 11.46
C ALA A 555 32.68 -14.05 11.06
N SER A 556 33.03 -14.33 9.80
CA SER A 556 33.10 -15.69 9.31
C SER A 556 34.18 -16.51 10.04
N THR A 557 33.93 -17.81 10.17
CA THR A 557 34.93 -18.79 10.63
C THR A 557 35.30 -19.74 9.50
N ALA A 558 36.35 -20.56 9.68
CA ALA A 558 36.78 -21.53 8.67
C ALA A 558 35.69 -22.53 8.25
N THR A 559 34.72 -22.81 9.11
CA THR A 559 33.65 -23.79 8.88
C THR A 559 32.25 -23.17 8.78
N ALA A 560 32.11 -21.88 9.08
CA ALA A 560 30.84 -21.14 9.02
C ALA A 560 31.07 -19.77 8.37
N VAL A 561 30.84 -19.71 7.06
CA VAL A 561 31.01 -18.51 6.23
C VAL A 561 29.70 -17.74 6.19
N THR A 562 29.74 -16.51 6.69
CA THR A 562 28.63 -15.56 6.58
C THR A 562 28.63 -14.94 5.18
N THR A 563 27.45 -14.81 4.57
CA THR A 563 27.27 -14.14 3.27
C THR A 563 26.22 -13.06 3.42
N ILE A 564 26.59 -11.82 3.12
CA ILE A 564 25.67 -10.69 3.06
C ILE A 564 25.74 -10.14 1.63
N ASP A 565 24.67 -10.34 0.87
CA ASP A 565 24.60 -9.98 -0.54
C ASP A 565 23.39 -9.08 -0.75
N ALA A 566 23.61 -7.91 -1.32
CA ALA A 566 22.52 -7.00 -1.63
C ALA A 566 21.84 -7.36 -2.95
N GLY A 567 22.63 -7.76 -3.95
CA GLY A 567 22.15 -8.24 -5.25
C GLY A 567 22.14 -7.14 -6.31
N ASP A 568 21.07 -7.03 -7.10
CA ASP A 568 20.95 -6.08 -8.20
C ASP A 568 20.20 -4.82 -7.75
N GLY A 569 20.81 -3.64 -7.79
CA GLY A 569 20.11 -2.41 -7.41
C GLY A 569 21.06 -1.30 -6.96
N THR A 570 20.53 -0.27 -6.30
CA THR A 570 21.34 0.66 -5.50
C THR A 570 21.11 0.39 -4.02
N ASP A 571 21.99 -0.39 -3.42
CA ASP A 571 21.73 -0.97 -2.11
C ASP A 571 22.43 -0.24 -0.98
N THR A 572 21.75 -0.13 0.16
CA THR A 572 22.24 0.58 1.34
C THR A 572 22.53 -0.35 2.52
N VAL A 573 23.70 -0.21 3.13
CA VAL A 573 24.05 -0.90 4.39
C VAL A 573 24.47 0.07 5.48
N ALA A 574 24.02 -0.19 6.72
CA ALA A 574 24.45 0.58 7.88
C ALA A 574 25.94 0.34 8.21
N ALA A 575 26.71 1.42 8.31
CA ALA A 575 28.15 1.37 8.64
C ALA A 575 28.43 0.61 9.96
N ALA A 576 27.53 0.73 10.93
CA ALA A 576 27.65 0.09 12.24
C ALA A 576 27.55 -1.45 12.22
N LEU A 577 27.13 -2.06 11.10
CA LEU A 577 27.16 -3.52 10.92
C LEU A 577 28.53 -4.03 10.46
N ILE A 578 29.41 -3.13 10.02
CA ILE A 578 30.63 -3.46 9.31
C ILE A 578 31.84 -3.15 10.18
N ASN A 579 32.79 -4.07 10.23
CA ASN A 579 34.08 -3.92 10.88
C ASN A 579 35.15 -4.70 10.11
N ALA A 580 36.42 -4.53 10.51
CA ALA A 580 37.54 -5.17 9.82
C ALA A 580 37.49 -6.70 9.76
N ALA A 581 36.78 -7.36 10.69
CA ALA A 581 36.67 -8.81 10.71
C ALA A 581 35.58 -9.34 9.77
N ASN A 582 34.59 -8.52 9.39
CA ASN A 582 33.45 -8.95 8.59
C ASN A 582 33.26 -8.23 7.24
N ALA A 583 33.96 -7.13 6.97
CA ALA A 583 33.72 -6.28 5.80
C ALA A 583 33.75 -7.01 4.44
N ALA A 584 34.66 -7.98 4.27
CA ALA A 584 34.76 -8.77 3.04
C ALA A 584 33.55 -9.69 2.77
N GLN A 585 32.63 -9.86 3.73
CA GLN A 585 31.41 -10.64 3.55
C GLN A 585 30.25 -9.84 2.94
N PHE A 586 30.35 -8.51 2.89
CA PHE A 586 29.34 -7.62 2.31
C PHE A 586 29.62 -7.43 0.82
N LYS A 587 28.63 -7.75 -0.02
CA LYS A 587 28.73 -7.72 -1.47
C LYS A 587 27.62 -6.89 -2.10
N ASN A 588 27.95 -6.28 -3.23
CA ASN A 588 27.02 -5.54 -4.09
C ASN A 588 26.31 -4.39 -3.36
N PHE A 589 26.95 -3.75 -2.38
CA PHE A 589 26.42 -2.50 -1.82
C PHE A 589 27.03 -1.29 -2.52
N GLU A 590 26.20 -0.28 -2.78
CA GLU A 590 26.59 0.99 -3.39
C GLU A 590 26.55 2.13 -2.38
N ASN A 591 25.73 2.02 -1.34
CA ASN A 591 25.47 3.07 -0.38
C ASN A 591 25.79 2.65 1.05
N ILE A 592 26.40 3.57 1.80
CA ILE A 592 26.63 3.42 3.25
C ILE A 592 25.70 4.36 4.02
N ASP A 593 24.93 3.83 4.96
CA ASP A 593 24.20 4.62 5.94
C ASP A 593 25.10 4.90 7.17
N ALA A 594 25.41 6.18 7.38
CA ALA A 594 26.31 6.70 8.39
C ALA A 594 25.58 7.28 9.62
N SER A 595 24.27 7.01 9.76
CA SER A 595 23.42 7.61 10.81
C SER A 595 23.70 7.11 12.23
N ALA A 596 24.42 5.98 12.35
CA ALA A 596 24.83 5.39 13.62
C ALA A 596 26.35 5.47 13.81
N ALA A 597 26.81 5.52 15.06
CA ALA A 597 28.23 5.56 15.39
C ALA A 597 28.95 4.29 14.89
N ALA A 598 30.00 4.48 14.09
CA ALA A 598 30.77 3.41 13.47
C ALA A 598 32.17 3.91 13.08
N THR A 599 33.11 2.99 12.94
CA THR A 599 34.41 3.26 12.29
C THR A 599 34.57 2.28 11.15
N LEU A 600 34.62 2.79 9.92
CA LEU A 600 34.67 1.98 8.71
C LEU A 600 35.72 2.51 7.74
N ASP A 601 36.61 1.63 7.33
CA ASP A 601 37.41 1.81 6.12
C ASP A 601 36.67 1.12 4.97
N VAL A 602 36.16 1.90 4.01
CA VAL A 602 35.31 1.34 2.94
C VAL A 602 36.10 0.46 1.97
N GLU A 603 37.43 0.56 1.94
CA GLU A 603 38.26 -0.34 1.12
C GLU A 603 38.25 -1.79 1.61
N LEU A 604 37.85 -2.01 2.88
CA LEU A 604 37.69 -3.36 3.41
C LEU A 604 36.46 -4.08 2.82
N MET A 605 35.53 -3.35 2.20
CA MET A 605 34.35 -3.90 1.54
C MET A 605 34.67 -4.32 0.10
N THR A 606 35.61 -5.25 -0.07
CA THR A 606 36.16 -5.62 -1.39
C THR A 606 35.15 -6.25 -2.37
N GLY A 607 33.97 -6.65 -1.90
CA GLY A 607 32.88 -7.16 -2.73
C GLY A 607 31.85 -6.11 -3.13
N SER A 608 32.06 -4.82 -2.79
CA SER A 608 31.09 -3.74 -2.97
C SER A 608 31.77 -2.51 -3.61
N THR A 609 31.02 -1.72 -4.37
CA THR A 609 31.53 -0.49 -5.00
C THR A 609 30.75 0.70 -4.48
N ILE A 610 31.28 1.35 -3.44
CA ILE A 610 30.57 2.45 -2.79
C ILE A 610 30.54 3.69 -3.70
N THR A 611 29.35 4.11 -4.08
CA THR A 611 29.07 5.31 -4.90
C THR A 611 28.32 6.39 -4.14
N GLY A 612 27.73 6.08 -2.98
CA GLY A 612 26.96 7.04 -2.18
C GLY A 612 27.12 6.85 -0.66
N LEU A 613 26.96 7.95 0.07
CA LEU A 613 26.82 7.96 1.52
C LEU A 613 25.46 8.56 1.89
N THR A 614 24.85 8.07 2.97
CA THR A 614 23.55 8.54 3.41
C THR A 614 23.49 8.80 4.92
N LEU A 615 22.64 9.74 5.31
CA LEU A 615 22.23 10.01 6.67
C LEU A 615 20.69 10.01 6.70
N THR A 616 20.11 8.90 7.15
CA THR A 616 18.67 8.64 7.20
C THR A 616 18.02 9.06 8.52
N GLY A 617 18.82 9.33 9.55
CA GLY A 617 18.38 9.88 10.84
C GLY A 617 18.92 9.08 12.02
N GLY A 618 19.48 9.75 13.03
CA GLY A 618 20.11 9.07 14.15
C GLY A 618 21.03 9.94 14.99
N THR A 619 21.84 9.30 15.82
CA THR A 619 22.78 10.00 16.71
C THR A 619 24.03 10.48 15.97
N GLY A 620 24.25 10.08 14.71
CA GLY A 620 25.50 10.31 13.98
C GLY A 620 26.70 9.65 14.66
N GLY A 621 27.91 10.12 14.35
CA GLY A 621 29.15 9.63 14.98
C GLY A 621 29.99 8.69 14.11
N ALA A 622 29.60 8.46 12.86
CA ALA A 622 30.37 7.60 11.96
C ALA A 622 31.68 8.26 11.53
N THR A 623 32.76 7.48 11.49
CA THR A 623 34.03 7.84 10.86
C THR A 623 34.26 6.91 9.69
N LEU A 624 34.17 7.44 8.47
CA LEU A 624 34.34 6.72 7.22
C LEU A 624 35.64 7.16 6.56
N SER A 625 36.53 6.21 6.25
CA SER A 625 37.84 6.47 5.63
C SER A 625 37.91 5.87 4.23
N ASN A 626 38.81 6.42 3.41
CA ASN A 626 39.08 5.99 2.03
C ASN A 626 37.86 6.10 1.09
N ILE A 627 37.01 7.09 1.32
CA ILE A 627 35.87 7.39 0.43
C ILE A 627 36.40 7.84 -0.93
N ALA A 628 36.00 7.18 -2.02
CA ALA A 628 36.47 7.54 -3.35
C ALA A 628 36.08 8.97 -3.75
N ALA A 629 36.92 9.64 -4.55
CA ALA A 629 36.60 10.94 -5.10
C ALA A 629 35.30 10.87 -5.94
N GLY A 630 34.43 11.87 -5.79
CA GLY A 630 33.13 11.94 -6.45
C GLY A 630 31.96 11.31 -5.68
N VAL A 631 32.22 10.53 -4.63
CA VAL A 631 31.17 10.03 -3.73
C VAL A 631 30.67 11.18 -2.84
N GLY A 632 29.35 11.38 -2.80
CA GLY A 632 28.69 12.43 -2.02
C GLY A 632 27.90 11.90 -0.83
N LEU A 633 27.53 12.82 0.08
CA LEU A 633 26.67 12.56 1.23
C LEU A 633 25.25 13.05 0.97
N THR A 634 24.26 12.18 1.13
CA THR A 634 22.83 12.54 1.07
C THR A 634 22.19 12.47 2.44
N VAL A 635 21.63 13.57 2.93
CA VAL A 635 20.94 13.67 4.22
C VAL A 635 19.44 13.65 4.00
N SER A 636 18.79 12.54 4.33
CA SER A 636 17.35 12.35 4.18
C SER A 636 16.59 12.42 5.52
N GLY A 637 17.29 12.34 6.65
CA GLY A 637 16.72 12.53 7.99
C GLY A 637 17.66 13.22 8.98
N SER A 638 17.12 13.62 10.12
CA SER A 638 17.82 14.46 11.10
C SER A 638 18.84 13.69 11.95
N ASN A 639 20.05 14.25 12.04
CA ASN A 639 21.20 13.72 12.75
C ASN A 639 21.75 14.77 13.71
N THR A 640 22.22 14.32 14.88
CA THR A 640 22.72 15.21 15.94
C THR A 640 24.24 15.15 16.17
N GLY A 641 24.90 14.09 15.71
CA GLY A 641 26.32 13.85 15.97
C GLY A 641 27.26 14.40 14.92
N THR A 642 28.54 14.03 15.06
CA THR A 642 29.61 14.37 14.13
C THR A 642 29.91 13.19 13.21
N THR A 643 29.72 13.36 11.92
CA THR A 643 30.07 12.37 10.89
C THR A 643 31.35 12.82 10.20
N THR A 644 32.39 11.98 10.27
CA THR A 644 33.71 12.25 9.70
C THR A 644 33.91 11.46 8.42
N ILE A 645 34.26 12.17 7.35
CA ILE A 645 34.47 11.66 6.00
C ILE A 645 35.92 11.93 5.57
N GLY A 646 36.71 10.86 5.46
CA GLY A 646 38.04 10.86 4.88
C GLY A 646 37.98 10.51 3.40
N VAL A 647 38.07 11.52 2.53
CA VAL A 647 38.16 11.31 1.08
C VAL A 647 39.55 10.76 0.74
N LYS A 648 39.59 9.70 -0.07
CA LYS A 648 40.82 9.01 -0.45
C LYS A 648 41.73 9.94 -1.25
N GLY A 649 42.95 10.12 -0.75
CA GLY A 649 43.97 10.97 -1.39
C GLY A 649 43.86 12.44 -1.02
N ALA A 650 42.75 12.87 -0.40
CA ALA A 650 42.60 14.19 0.17
C ALA A 650 43.47 14.27 1.43
N THR A 651 44.61 14.96 1.34
CA THR A 651 45.47 15.19 2.50
C THR A 651 45.79 16.67 2.60
N ALA A 652 45.70 17.22 3.81
CA ALA A 652 45.98 18.64 4.06
C ALA A 652 47.41 19.09 3.66
N ALA A 653 48.31 18.17 3.31
CA ALA A 653 49.69 18.44 2.94
C ALA A 653 49.94 18.51 1.42
N THR A 654 48.99 18.06 0.60
CA THR A 654 49.10 18.08 -0.87
C THR A 654 48.01 18.98 -1.41
N ALA A 655 48.37 20.08 -2.09
CA ALA A 655 47.41 20.98 -2.73
C ALA A 655 46.78 20.32 -3.97
N THR A 656 45.93 19.33 -3.75
CA THR A 656 45.03 18.73 -4.73
C THR A 656 43.72 19.52 -4.72
N ALA A 657 43.03 19.65 -5.85
CA ALA A 657 41.76 20.38 -5.92
C ALA A 657 40.63 19.44 -5.49
N ASP A 658 40.63 19.01 -4.22
CA ASP A 658 39.67 18.02 -3.74
C ASP A 658 38.31 18.66 -3.50
N SER A 659 37.25 17.89 -3.81
CA SER A 659 35.89 18.35 -3.66
C SER A 659 34.99 17.28 -3.04
N PHE A 660 34.03 17.72 -2.24
CA PHE A 660 33.03 16.87 -1.62
C PHE A 660 31.66 17.54 -1.70
N THR A 661 30.60 16.75 -1.88
CA THR A 661 29.23 17.26 -1.98
C THR A 661 28.37 16.71 -0.85
N THR A 662 27.69 17.60 -0.14
CA THR A 662 26.63 17.27 0.83
C THR A 662 25.29 17.75 0.30
N THR A 663 24.38 16.82 0.05
CA THR A 663 23.02 17.08 -0.41
C THR A 663 22.05 16.82 0.72
N ILE A 664 21.24 17.81 1.09
CA ILE A 664 20.16 17.66 2.06
C ILE A 664 18.85 17.50 1.27
N ALA A 665 18.20 16.36 1.42
CA ALA A 665 17.05 15.92 0.61
C ALA A 665 15.97 15.23 1.45
N GLY A 666 15.73 15.74 2.66
CA GLY A 666 14.67 15.23 3.54
C GLY A 666 13.26 15.52 3.00
N THR A 667 12.29 14.74 3.47
CA THR A 667 10.88 14.88 3.13
C THR A 667 10.11 15.35 4.36
N ALA A 668 9.32 16.41 4.21
CA ALA A 668 8.48 16.92 5.27
C ALA A 668 7.42 15.90 5.69
N GLY A 669 7.13 15.82 6.99
CA GLY A 669 6.00 15.08 7.52
C GLY A 669 4.67 15.67 7.07
N SER A 670 3.60 14.88 7.15
CA SER A 670 2.25 15.27 6.70
C SER A 670 1.64 16.46 7.46
N THR A 671 2.24 16.88 8.58
CA THR A 671 1.78 18.02 9.41
C THR A 671 2.58 19.30 9.20
N ALA A 672 3.69 19.25 8.45
CA ALA A 672 4.55 20.39 8.23
C ALA A 672 3.85 21.47 7.39
N THR A 673 4.08 22.73 7.73
CA THR A 673 3.50 23.90 7.02
C THR A 673 4.55 24.97 6.82
N ALA A 674 4.26 25.99 5.99
CA ALA A 674 5.17 27.12 5.82
C ALA A 674 5.51 27.86 7.13
N LEU A 675 4.59 27.88 8.11
CA LEU A 675 4.79 28.53 9.42
C LEU A 675 5.46 27.62 10.45
N ALA A 676 5.37 26.30 10.26
CA ALA A 676 5.97 25.28 11.12
C ALA A 676 6.58 24.19 10.23
N PRO A 677 7.72 24.47 9.58
CA PRO A 677 8.41 23.50 8.74
C PRO A 677 9.14 22.47 9.61
N ASP A 678 9.37 21.29 9.05
CA ASP A 678 10.21 20.28 9.69
C ASP A 678 11.69 20.62 9.51
N THR A 679 12.49 20.43 10.55
CA THR A 679 13.95 20.61 10.46
C THR A 679 14.62 19.31 10.04
N VAL A 680 15.40 19.36 8.96
CA VAL A 680 16.31 18.30 8.52
C VAL A 680 17.75 18.69 8.88
N ALA A 681 18.28 18.09 9.94
CA ALA A 681 19.61 18.38 10.44
C ALA A 681 20.64 17.37 9.93
N ALA A 682 21.71 17.84 9.29
CA ALA A 682 22.85 16.98 8.94
C ALA A 682 23.75 16.66 10.14
N GLY A 683 23.64 17.42 11.23
CA GLY A 683 24.61 17.40 12.32
C GLY A 683 25.90 18.12 11.93
N THR A 684 27.03 17.66 12.45
CA THR A 684 28.35 18.14 12.04
C THR A 684 28.95 17.20 11.00
N VAL A 685 29.30 17.72 9.83
CA VAL A 685 30.03 16.99 8.79
C VAL A 685 31.48 17.45 8.79
N VAL A 686 32.40 16.52 9.07
CA VAL A 686 33.84 16.73 8.92
C VAL A 686 34.26 16.14 7.59
N THR A 687 34.61 16.98 6.62
CA THR A 687 35.41 16.53 5.47
C THR A 687 36.86 16.75 5.87
N ASN A 688 37.73 15.76 5.74
CA ASN A 688 39.14 15.96 6.10
C ASN A 688 39.97 16.14 4.85
N GLY A 689 40.56 17.33 4.67
CA GLY A 689 41.49 17.59 3.58
C GLY A 689 40.81 18.00 2.27
N VAL A 690 39.58 18.53 2.31
CA VAL A 690 38.83 18.96 1.13
C VAL A 690 38.85 20.48 0.99
N GLU A 691 39.35 20.97 -0.15
CA GLU A 691 39.44 22.41 -0.44
C GLU A 691 38.11 23.02 -0.89
N SER A 692 37.24 22.22 -1.52
CA SER A 692 35.96 22.66 -2.08
C SER A 692 34.77 21.85 -1.56
N LEU A 693 33.96 22.44 -0.68
CA LEU A 693 32.73 21.83 -0.19
C LEU A 693 31.52 22.36 -0.95
N ASN A 694 30.75 21.48 -1.58
CA ASN A 694 29.48 21.82 -2.22
C ASN A 694 28.32 21.40 -1.31
N VAL A 695 27.35 22.29 -1.14
CA VAL A 695 26.14 22.05 -0.33
C VAL A 695 24.91 22.27 -1.19
N VAL A 696 24.02 21.28 -1.23
CA VAL A 696 22.71 21.38 -1.88
C VAL A 696 21.63 21.35 -0.79
N SER A 697 21.00 22.48 -0.53
CA SER A 697 19.89 22.61 0.43
C SER A 697 18.56 22.37 -0.29
N GLY A 698 18.19 21.11 -0.46
CA GLY A 698 16.94 20.68 -1.09
C GLY A 698 15.97 20.03 -0.11
N GLY A 699 15.08 19.20 -0.66
CA GLY A 699 14.06 18.45 0.08
C GLY A 699 12.65 18.65 -0.48
N THR A 700 11.71 17.84 0.00
CA THR A 700 10.32 17.86 -0.45
C THR A 700 9.39 18.37 0.66
N GLY A 701 8.38 19.17 0.28
CA GLY A 701 7.47 19.80 1.25
C GLY A 701 8.11 20.97 2.02
N PHE A 702 7.52 21.31 3.17
CA PHE A 702 7.97 22.41 4.03
C PHE A 702 9.07 21.94 4.98
N VAL A 703 10.32 21.94 4.49
CA VAL A 703 11.51 21.63 5.28
C VAL A 703 12.44 22.83 5.41
N VAL A 704 13.18 22.87 6.51
CA VAL A 704 14.33 23.75 6.72
C VAL A 704 15.56 22.92 7.09
N ASN A 705 16.72 23.33 6.63
CA ASN A 705 17.93 22.53 6.71
C ASN A 705 18.96 23.19 7.62
N THR A 706 19.68 22.37 8.39
CA THR A 706 20.82 22.84 9.20
C THR A 706 22.04 21.98 8.94
N LEU A 707 23.20 22.60 8.76
CA LEU A 707 24.48 21.92 8.55
C LEU A 707 25.58 22.61 9.34
N ALA A 708 26.31 21.85 10.14
CA ALA A 708 27.59 22.28 10.71
C ALA A 708 28.75 21.65 9.92
N VAL A 709 29.79 22.43 9.59
CA VAL A 709 30.93 21.96 8.80
C VAL A 709 32.26 22.22 9.51
N THR A 710 33.23 21.34 9.30
CA THR A 710 34.63 21.54 9.71
C THR A 710 35.57 20.86 8.74
N ASP A 711 36.55 21.62 8.23
CA ASP A 711 37.65 21.09 7.41
C ASP A 711 38.84 22.07 7.43
N SER A 712 40.01 21.62 7.90
CA SER A 712 41.21 22.45 7.97
C SER A 712 41.79 22.82 6.61
N ALA A 713 41.42 22.13 5.53
CA ALA A 713 41.85 22.44 4.17
C ALA A 713 40.84 23.32 3.40
N LEU A 714 39.67 23.62 3.98
CA LEU A 714 38.61 24.36 3.29
C LEU A 714 39.10 25.70 2.73
N GLN A 715 38.83 25.92 1.44
CA GLN A 715 39.06 27.20 0.76
C GLN A 715 37.77 27.79 0.21
N THR A 716 36.92 26.94 -0.37
CA THR A 716 35.68 27.35 -1.05
C THR A 716 34.51 26.52 -0.53
N LEU A 717 33.39 27.20 -0.24
CA LEU A 717 32.13 26.56 0.07
C LEU A 717 31.05 27.08 -0.89
N THR A 718 30.46 26.22 -1.69
CA THR A 718 29.41 26.58 -2.66
C THR A 718 28.05 26.07 -2.16
N ILE A 719 27.01 26.91 -2.22
CA ILE A 719 25.67 26.58 -1.74
C ILE A 719 24.67 26.74 -2.89
N THR A 720 23.80 25.75 -3.05
CA THR A 720 22.67 25.76 -3.99
C THR A 720 21.42 25.21 -3.31
N GLY A 721 20.27 25.29 -3.99
CA GLY A 721 19.01 24.71 -3.53
C GLY A 721 17.95 25.74 -3.17
N ASP A 722 16.78 25.25 -2.78
CA ASP A 722 15.55 26.03 -2.62
C ASP A 722 15.00 26.03 -1.19
N LYS A 723 15.63 25.30 -0.28
CA LYS A 723 15.23 25.24 1.13
C LYS A 723 16.13 26.11 1.99
N LYS A 724 15.56 26.68 3.06
CA LYS A 724 16.32 27.46 4.04
C LYS A 724 17.50 26.64 4.55
N LEU A 725 18.70 27.21 4.58
CA LEU A 725 19.90 26.60 5.15
C LEU A 725 20.46 27.49 6.26
N THR A 726 20.51 26.96 7.48
CA THR A 726 21.36 27.49 8.54
C THR A 726 22.72 26.78 8.50
N LEU A 727 23.75 27.51 8.08
CA LEU A 727 25.12 27.02 7.94
C LEU A 727 25.99 27.51 9.10
N THR A 728 26.56 26.58 9.85
CA THR A 728 27.47 26.88 10.97
C THR A 728 28.85 26.30 10.70
N PHE A 729 29.89 27.10 10.87
CA PHE A 729 31.27 26.61 10.91
C PHE A 729 31.59 26.16 12.34
N VAL A 730 32.24 25.01 12.50
CA VAL A 730 32.73 24.51 13.79
C VAL A 730 34.20 24.10 13.65
N GLY A 731 34.92 24.00 14.77
CA GLY A 731 36.33 23.59 14.74
C GLY A 731 37.21 24.53 13.91
N THR A 732 38.17 23.97 13.17
CA THR A 732 39.10 24.70 12.32
C THR A 732 38.64 24.62 10.86
N ASN A 733 38.46 25.78 10.22
CA ASN A 733 38.05 25.89 8.82
C ASN A 733 39.10 26.68 8.04
N GLY A 734 39.79 25.99 7.12
CA GLY A 734 40.97 26.50 6.43
C GLY A 734 42.24 26.50 7.31
N THR A 735 43.40 26.72 6.70
CA THR A 735 44.70 26.82 7.36
C THR A 735 45.31 28.19 7.06
N ALA A 736 45.55 29.01 8.10
CA ALA A 736 46.19 30.31 7.91
C ALA A 736 47.70 30.13 7.77
N VAL A 737 48.30 30.71 6.73
CA VAL A 737 49.77 30.76 6.59
C VAL A 737 50.29 32.09 7.13
N THR A 738 51.14 32.02 8.15
CA THR A 738 51.92 33.16 8.63
C THR A 738 53.13 33.40 7.72
N GLY A 739 53.22 34.58 7.11
CA GLY A 739 54.33 34.98 6.23
C GLY A 739 53.90 35.08 4.77
N ALA A 740 53.86 36.32 4.26
CA ALA A 740 53.28 36.68 2.98
C ALA A 740 53.94 35.98 1.78
N THR A 741 53.11 35.26 1.00
CA THR A 741 53.06 35.19 -0.49
C THR A 741 52.05 34.17 -1.01
N ASP A 742 51.47 33.32 -0.16
CA ASP A 742 50.56 32.27 -0.63
C ASP A 742 49.08 32.70 -0.64
N THR A 743 48.48 32.71 -1.84
CA THR A 743 47.05 32.96 -2.09
C THR A 743 46.17 31.71 -1.93
N VAL A 744 46.74 30.56 -1.56
CA VAL A 744 46.08 29.25 -1.69
C VAL A 744 45.53 28.73 -0.36
N ASN A 745 46.03 29.15 0.81
CA ASN A 745 45.72 28.49 2.08
C ASN A 745 44.80 29.36 3.00
N GLY A 746 43.53 28.97 3.13
CA GLY A 746 42.49 29.62 3.96
C GLY A 746 41.15 29.77 3.22
N VAL A 747 40.05 29.93 3.97
CA VAL A 747 38.71 30.14 3.38
C VAL A 747 38.68 31.50 2.67
N LYS A 748 38.46 31.50 1.36
CA LYS A 748 38.44 32.69 0.50
C LYS A 748 37.06 33.01 -0.05
N LEU A 749 36.21 32.00 -0.20
CA LEU A 749 34.90 32.16 -0.84
C LEU A 749 33.84 31.27 -0.17
N ILE A 750 32.75 31.90 0.22
CA ILE A 750 31.47 31.25 0.52
C ILE A 750 30.50 31.77 -0.55
N ASP A 751 30.08 30.92 -1.48
CA ASP A 751 29.27 31.31 -2.64
C ASP A 751 27.91 30.63 -2.62
N GLY A 752 26.89 31.36 -2.16
CA GLY A 752 25.49 30.99 -2.21
C GLY A 752 24.70 31.68 -3.32
N SER A 753 25.36 32.29 -4.30
CA SER A 753 24.68 33.10 -5.34
C SER A 753 23.67 32.33 -6.19
N ALA A 754 23.77 31.01 -6.25
CA ALA A 754 22.84 30.13 -6.95
C ALA A 754 21.71 29.58 -6.04
N ALA A 755 21.68 29.94 -4.76
CA ALA A 755 20.62 29.55 -3.84
C ALA A 755 19.35 30.37 -4.05
N THR A 756 18.21 29.71 -3.87
CA THR A 756 16.86 30.31 -3.93
C THR A 756 16.12 30.20 -2.60
N GLY A 757 16.63 29.38 -1.67
CA GLY A 757 16.19 29.34 -0.29
C GLY A 757 16.99 30.29 0.59
N VAL A 758 16.40 30.68 1.73
CA VAL A 758 17.03 31.57 2.73
C VAL A 758 18.36 30.99 3.24
N LEU A 759 19.42 31.77 3.22
CA LEU A 759 20.72 31.44 3.78
C LEU A 759 20.94 32.21 5.09
N ASP A 760 21.24 31.46 6.14
CA ASP A 760 21.68 32.00 7.43
C ASP A 760 23.12 31.53 7.66
N ILE A 761 24.07 32.43 7.41
CA ILE A 761 25.51 32.15 7.38
C ILE A 761 26.20 32.89 8.52
N ASN A 762 26.87 32.15 9.39
CA ASN A 762 27.65 32.72 10.50
C ASN A 762 29.14 32.35 10.39
N THR A 763 30.00 33.34 10.13
CA THR A 763 31.44 33.14 9.92
C THR A 763 32.29 33.26 11.20
N THR A 764 31.67 33.27 12.39
CA THR A 764 32.36 33.39 13.68
C THR A 764 33.53 32.40 13.82
N ASN A 765 33.35 31.16 13.35
CA ASN A 765 34.36 30.10 13.44
C ASN A 765 35.13 29.87 12.12
N VAL A 766 35.07 30.81 11.17
CA VAL A 766 35.97 30.86 10.02
C VAL A 766 37.26 31.55 10.48
N THR A 767 38.07 30.81 11.24
CA THR A 767 39.24 31.35 11.95
C THR A 767 40.43 31.62 11.04
N ASN A 768 40.50 30.95 9.89
CA ASN A 768 41.62 31.01 8.95
C ASN A 768 41.16 31.44 7.55
N VAL A 769 41.00 32.76 7.37
CA VAL A 769 40.68 33.36 6.06
C VAL A 769 41.92 33.49 5.18
N ALA A 770 41.75 33.38 3.86
CA ALA A 770 42.84 33.62 2.92
C ALA A 770 43.37 35.06 3.02
N ASN A 771 44.66 35.28 2.73
CA ASN A 771 45.28 36.61 2.77
C ASN A 771 44.62 37.62 1.81
N ALA A 772 44.02 37.15 0.72
CA ALA A 772 43.26 37.98 -0.22
C ALA A 772 41.93 38.50 0.38
N GLY A 773 41.50 37.99 1.54
CA GLY A 773 40.23 38.30 2.19
C GLY A 773 39.16 37.23 1.95
N LEU A 774 38.10 37.29 2.76
CA LEU A 774 36.91 36.46 2.61
C LEU A 774 35.88 37.16 1.72
N THR A 775 35.34 36.44 0.73
CA THR A 775 34.14 36.85 -0.01
C THR A 775 32.96 35.98 0.39
N VAL A 776 31.82 36.59 0.70
CA VAL A 776 30.55 35.89 0.96
C VAL A 776 29.53 36.37 -0.05
N LYS A 777 28.91 35.45 -0.76
CA LYS A 777 27.79 35.73 -1.66
C LYS A 777 26.57 34.96 -1.20
N THR A 778 25.39 35.58 -1.26
CA THR A 778 24.12 34.91 -0.97
C THR A 778 23.16 35.05 -2.14
N GLY A 779 21.94 34.53 -1.99
CA GLY A 779 21.07 34.11 -3.08
C GLY A 779 20.01 35.14 -3.44
N SER A 780 18.82 34.63 -3.75
CA SER A 780 17.65 35.44 -4.15
C SER A 780 16.57 35.54 -3.06
N ALA A 781 16.87 35.04 -1.87
CA ALA A 781 15.95 35.02 -0.74
C ALA A 781 16.44 35.97 0.35
N LYS A 782 15.60 36.23 1.35
CA LYS A 782 15.94 37.08 2.49
C LYS A 782 17.01 36.44 3.36
N ASP A 783 18.26 36.80 3.13
CA ASP A 783 19.44 36.15 3.69
C ASP A 783 19.99 36.91 4.91
N VAL A 784 20.69 36.18 5.78
CA VAL A 784 21.33 36.72 6.99
C VAL A 784 22.80 36.31 7.00
N ILE A 785 23.69 37.29 7.00
CA ILE A 785 25.14 37.10 7.00
C ILE A 785 25.70 37.71 8.28
N THR A 786 26.32 36.90 9.14
CA THR A 786 27.02 37.37 10.34
C THR A 786 28.52 37.17 10.20
N LEU A 787 29.28 38.27 10.24
CA LEU A 787 30.72 38.28 10.01
C LEU A 787 31.53 38.39 11.31
N ALA A 788 32.67 37.70 11.37
CA ALA A 788 33.67 37.90 12.42
C ALA A 788 35.05 38.35 11.91
N GLN A 789 35.25 38.40 10.59
CA GLN A 789 36.46 38.90 9.95
C GLN A 789 36.10 40.04 8.98
N LYS A 790 37.12 40.67 8.40
CA LYS A 790 36.91 41.60 7.29
C LYS A 790 36.51 40.80 6.05
N ALA A 791 35.41 41.17 5.40
CA ALA A 791 34.91 40.46 4.23
C ALA A 791 34.35 41.39 3.15
N THR A 792 34.28 40.88 1.93
CA THR A 792 33.46 41.41 0.85
C THR A 792 32.15 40.63 0.83
N VAL A 793 31.00 41.30 0.85
CA VAL A 793 29.68 40.67 0.81
C VAL A 793 28.90 41.12 -0.41
N ASP A 794 28.23 40.18 -1.05
CA ASP A 794 27.22 40.40 -2.10
C ASP A 794 25.96 39.63 -1.69
N ALA A 795 24.97 40.33 -1.14
CA ALA A 795 23.84 39.67 -0.48
C ALA A 795 22.76 39.18 -1.47
N GLY A 796 22.68 39.79 -2.64
CA GLY A 796 21.91 39.28 -3.77
C GLY A 796 20.57 39.99 -3.95
N ALA A 797 19.46 39.32 -3.70
CA ALA A 797 18.13 39.92 -3.84
C ALA A 797 17.23 39.58 -2.65
N ALA A 798 16.17 40.37 -2.49
CA ALA A 798 15.30 40.45 -1.30
C ALA A 798 15.91 41.29 -0.17
N ASP A 799 15.18 41.39 0.95
CA ASP A 799 15.56 42.27 2.06
C ASP A 799 16.61 41.62 2.96
N ASP A 800 17.88 41.72 2.58
CA ASP A 800 18.98 41.01 3.23
C ASP A 800 19.46 41.66 4.53
N THR A 801 20.20 40.93 5.36
CA THR A 801 20.80 41.46 6.58
C THR A 801 22.27 41.09 6.68
N ILE A 802 23.14 42.10 6.68
CA ILE A 802 24.58 41.96 6.86
C ILE A 802 24.95 42.48 8.24
N VAL A 803 25.33 41.58 9.14
CA VAL A 803 25.90 41.90 10.46
C VAL A 803 27.42 41.94 10.36
N SER A 804 27.95 43.16 10.38
CA SER A 804 29.37 43.44 10.21
C SER A 804 30.20 43.08 11.44
N SER A 805 31.48 42.73 11.22
CA SER A 805 32.46 42.55 12.29
C SER A 805 33.10 43.89 12.68
N VAL A 806 33.84 43.92 13.81
CA VAL A 806 34.65 45.09 14.22
C VAL A 806 35.70 45.54 13.19
N LYS A 807 36.02 44.67 12.23
CA LYS A 807 37.00 44.91 11.15
C LYS A 807 36.37 45.51 9.89
N GLY A 808 35.03 45.61 9.84
CA GLY A 808 34.28 46.13 8.71
C GLY A 808 34.39 45.27 7.44
N GLY A 809 34.22 45.89 6.27
CA GLY A 809 34.16 45.18 5.00
C GLY A 809 33.67 46.04 3.84
N THR A 810 33.50 45.41 2.68
CA THR A 810 32.82 46.01 1.52
C THR A 810 31.51 45.26 1.31
N PHE A 811 30.39 45.95 1.41
CA PHE A 811 29.07 45.32 1.38
C PHE A 811 28.26 45.82 0.19
N THR A 812 27.70 44.88 -0.55
CA THR A 812 26.71 45.08 -1.60
C THR A 812 25.43 44.41 -1.11
N GLY A 813 24.36 45.20 -0.92
CA GLY A 813 23.05 44.68 -0.50
C GLY A 813 22.34 43.99 -1.67
N GLY A 814 22.40 44.61 -2.84
CA GLY A 814 21.77 44.13 -4.05
C GLY A 814 20.36 44.70 -4.20
N ALA A 815 19.39 43.85 -4.56
CA ALA A 815 18.03 44.29 -4.84
C ALA A 815 17.08 44.00 -3.68
N GLY A 816 16.62 45.01 -2.96
CA GLY A 816 15.71 44.84 -1.82
C GLY A 816 15.79 46.04 -0.90
N ASN A 817 15.19 45.93 0.29
CA ASN A 817 15.45 46.88 1.37
C ASN A 817 16.42 46.24 2.37
N ASP A 818 17.70 46.48 2.18
CA ASP A 818 18.76 45.75 2.86
C ASP A 818 19.12 46.38 4.21
N THR A 819 19.50 45.55 5.17
CA THR A 819 19.93 45.99 6.50
C THR A 819 21.44 45.79 6.67
N PHE A 820 22.18 46.89 6.71
CA PHE A 820 23.60 46.94 7.05
C PHE A 820 23.74 47.19 8.55
N ASN A 821 23.93 46.12 9.34
CA ASN A 821 24.14 46.22 10.76
C ASN A 821 25.63 46.45 11.10
N LEU A 822 25.96 47.70 11.41
CA LEU A 822 27.31 48.20 11.65
C LEU A 822 27.57 48.48 13.13
N SER A 823 26.69 48.03 14.03
CA SER A 823 26.75 48.35 15.48
C SER A 823 28.05 47.93 16.16
N ALA A 824 28.81 46.99 15.58
CA ALA A 824 30.11 46.53 16.07
C ALA A 824 31.31 47.24 15.41
N THR A 825 31.11 48.08 14.39
CA THR A 825 32.20 48.58 13.53
C THR A 825 32.94 49.82 14.05
N GLY A 826 32.57 50.33 15.23
CA GLY A 826 33.21 51.52 15.77
C GLY A 826 34.71 51.35 15.98
N ILE A 827 35.43 52.46 15.94
CA ILE A 827 36.88 52.50 16.12
C ILE A 827 37.22 51.99 17.53
N GLU A 828 38.21 51.11 17.63
CA GLU A 828 38.64 50.57 18.92
C GLU A 828 39.63 51.55 19.56
N ILE A 829 39.73 51.56 20.90
CA ILE A 829 40.66 52.46 21.63
C ILE A 829 42.09 52.33 21.07
N GLY A 830 42.65 53.44 20.58
CA GLY A 830 43.99 53.48 19.99
C GLY A 830 44.05 52.96 18.55
N GLY A 831 42.90 52.84 17.90
CA GLY A 831 42.73 52.42 16.51
C GLY A 831 43.09 53.50 15.49
N ALA A 832 42.75 53.23 14.23
CA ALA A 832 43.04 54.13 13.12
C ALA A 832 42.16 55.38 13.18
N THR A 833 42.78 56.55 13.30
CA THR A 833 42.08 57.85 13.31
C THR A 833 42.23 58.63 12.00
N THR A 834 42.98 58.10 11.03
CA THR A 834 43.19 58.71 9.70
C THR A 834 42.82 57.75 8.57
N GLU A 835 42.53 58.30 7.39
CA GLU A 835 42.25 57.57 6.15
C GLU A 835 43.37 56.57 5.85
N ALA A 836 44.62 57.02 5.88
CA ALA A 836 45.78 56.18 5.59
C ALA A 836 45.97 55.03 6.59
N ALA A 837 45.53 55.21 7.84
CA ALA A 837 45.56 54.17 8.86
C ALA A 837 44.36 53.21 8.77
N GLY A 838 43.32 53.54 8.00
CA GLY A 838 42.13 52.71 7.83
C GLY A 838 40.97 53.07 8.76
N VAL A 839 40.77 54.36 9.07
CA VAL A 839 39.62 54.86 9.87
C VAL A 839 38.26 54.44 9.26
N VAL A 840 38.18 54.34 7.94
CA VAL A 840 36.99 53.85 7.22
C VAL A 840 37.01 52.32 7.21
N LYS A 841 36.28 51.70 8.15
CA LYS A 841 36.20 50.24 8.23
C LYS A 841 35.21 49.62 7.25
N THR A 842 34.12 50.32 6.98
CA THR A 842 33.01 49.79 6.16
C THR A 842 32.80 50.63 4.92
N THR A 843 32.67 49.97 3.76
CA THR A 843 32.19 50.56 2.52
C THR A 843 30.89 49.87 2.10
N ILE A 844 29.83 50.63 1.83
CA ILE A 844 28.61 50.15 1.18
C ILE A 844 28.67 50.55 -0.29
N ALA A 845 28.51 49.57 -1.19
CA ALA A 845 28.77 49.72 -2.61
C ALA A 845 27.57 50.24 -3.42
N ASP A 846 26.35 49.97 -2.96
CA ASP A 846 25.13 50.11 -3.76
C ASP A 846 23.91 50.60 -2.96
N LEU A 847 24.14 51.33 -1.87
CA LEU A 847 23.08 51.85 -1.00
C LEU A 847 22.00 52.57 -1.80
N SER A 848 20.75 52.20 -1.56
CA SER A 848 19.56 52.63 -2.29
C SER A 848 18.43 53.06 -1.34
N ALA A 849 17.34 53.61 -1.89
CA ALA A 849 16.19 54.03 -1.09
C ALA A 849 15.42 52.81 -0.57
N GLY A 850 15.11 52.80 0.73
CA GLY A 850 14.52 51.66 1.45
C GLY A 850 15.52 50.92 2.34
N ASP A 851 16.82 50.97 2.01
CA ASP A 851 17.87 50.35 2.81
C ASP A 851 17.99 50.98 4.20
N VAL A 852 18.56 50.20 5.12
CA VAL A 852 18.72 50.54 6.53
C VAL A 852 20.17 50.36 6.95
N ILE A 853 20.74 51.37 7.58
CA ILE A 853 22.02 51.26 8.28
C ILE A 853 21.77 51.30 9.78
N LYS A 854 22.14 50.22 10.48
CA LYS A 854 22.09 50.16 11.94
C LYS A 854 23.44 50.53 12.56
N PHE A 855 23.41 51.50 13.45
CA PHE A 855 24.57 52.06 14.14
C PHE A 855 24.72 51.48 15.56
N SER A 856 25.69 51.97 16.34
CA SER A 856 25.91 51.48 17.70
C SER A 856 24.74 51.82 18.62
N THR A 857 24.60 51.14 19.76
CA THR A 857 23.47 51.30 20.72
C THR A 857 23.47 52.65 21.49
N ALA A 858 24.12 53.68 20.95
CA ALA A 858 24.27 55.00 21.57
C ALA A 858 23.91 56.15 20.61
N ALA A 859 23.46 55.87 19.38
CA ALA A 859 23.11 56.88 18.39
C ALA A 859 21.89 57.71 18.84
N SER A 860 22.06 59.03 18.99
CA SER A 860 21.06 59.90 19.63
C SER A 860 20.23 60.72 18.62
N ALA A 861 20.77 61.01 17.43
CA ALA A 861 20.10 61.76 16.37
C ALA A 861 20.83 61.67 15.03
N PHE A 862 20.10 61.75 13.92
CA PHE A 862 20.65 61.97 12.58
C PHE A 862 20.52 63.43 12.15
N ALA A 863 21.64 64.05 11.76
CA ALA A 863 21.67 65.39 11.19
C ALA A 863 21.41 65.31 9.67
N GLY A 864 20.16 65.51 9.26
CA GLY A 864 19.79 65.48 7.84
C GLY A 864 20.49 66.54 6.98
N THR A 865 20.96 67.64 7.55
CA THR A 865 21.70 68.67 6.78
C THR A 865 23.13 68.20 6.47
N LYS A 866 23.47 68.13 5.17
CA LYS A 866 24.83 67.84 4.69
C LYS A 866 25.85 68.82 5.27
N ILE A 867 26.98 68.31 5.77
CA ILE A 867 28.10 69.16 6.17
C ILE A 867 28.77 69.75 4.91
N ALA A 868 28.82 71.08 4.87
CA ALA A 868 29.46 71.80 3.77
C ALA A 868 30.98 71.79 3.94
N LEU A 869 31.69 71.23 2.97
CA LEU A 869 33.14 71.32 2.87
C LEU A 869 33.50 72.59 2.07
N ASN A 870 34.37 73.43 2.63
CA ASN A 870 34.85 74.64 1.94
C ASN A 870 36.19 74.37 1.23
N GLU A 871 36.71 75.36 0.49
CA GLU A 871 37.96 75.24 -0.27
C GLU A 871 39.21 74.94 0.59
N THR A 872 39.12 75.07 1.92
CA THR A 872 40.22 74.76 2.85
C THR A 872 40.29 73.28 3.24
N VAL A 873 39.25 72.49 2.94
CA VAL A 873 39.20 71.04 3.20
C VAL A 873 39.70 70.28 1.98
N THR A 874 40.99 69.92 1.97
CA THR A 874 41.67 69.28 0.81
C THR A 874 42.02 67.81 1.01
N THR A 875 41.72 67.23 2.19
CA THR A 875 41.96 65.81 2.52
C THR A 875 40.71 65.20 3.14
N LEU A 876 40.54 63.87 3.03
CA LEU A 876 39.45 63.17 3.69
C LEU A 876 39.55 63.28 5.21
N ASP A 877 40.76 63.25 5.77
CA ASP A 877 41.00 63.45 7.20
C ASP A 877 40.46 64.80 7.70
N ALA A 878 40.64 65.88 6.94
CA ALA A 878 40.11 67.19 7.29
C ALA A 878 38.57 67.23 7.23
N ALA A 879 37.97 66.50 6.29
CA ALA A 879 36.52 66.37 6.17
C ALA A 879 35.92 65.54 7.33
N LEU A 880 36.57 64.43 7.69
CA LEU A 880 36.20 63.58 8.83
C LEU A 880 36.28 64.34 10.15
N ALA A 881 37.36 65.10 10.36
CA ALA A 881 37.53 65.95 11.54
C ALA A 881 36.44 67.03 11.66
N LEU A 882 35.97 67.58 10.53
CA LEU A 882 34.86 68.53 10.53
C LEU A 882 33.53 67.83 10.88
N ALA A 883 33.32 66.61 10.37
CA ALA A 883 32.11 65.83 10.63
C ALA A 883 31.99 65.35 12.09
N SER A 884 33.11 65.00 12.72
CA SER A 884 33.16 64.65 14.15
C SER A 884 33.32 65.85 15.08
N ASN A 885 33.31 67.10 14.58
CA ASN A 885 33.42 68.30 15.40
C ASN A 885 32.08 68.69 16.07
N ASN A 886 31.56 67.79 16.89
CA ASN A 886 30.39 68.03 17.73
C ASN A 886 30.61 67.37 19.10
N THR A 887 29.84 67.76 20.12
CA THR A 887 29.96 67.18 21.47
C THR A 887 28.73 66.37 21.87
N THR A 888 27.95 65.90 20.89
CA THR A 888 26.70 65.17 21.13
C THR A 888 26.96 63.69 20.89
N ALA A 889 26.96 62.91 21.97
CA ALA A 889 27.17 61.48 21.88
C ALA A 889 26.09 60.83 20.99
N GLY A 890 26.51 59.94 20.11
CA GLY A 890 25.66 59.29 19.12
C GLY A 890 25.18 60.18 17.98
N GLN A 891 25.75 61.37 17.78
CA GLN A 891 25.33 62.22 16.67
C GLN A 891 25.83 61.64 15.34
N ILE A 892 24.90 61.33 14.44
CA ILE A 892 25.21 60.89 13.08
C ILE A 892 25.21 62.11 12.17
N THR A 893 26.29 62.31 11.44
CA THR A 893 26.48 63.37 10.45
C THR A 893 26.93 62.80 9.12
N TRP A 894 26.80 63.57 8.04
CA TRP A 894 27.22 63.12 6.72
C TRP A 894 27.77 64.25 5.85
N PHE A 895 28.64 63.88 4.91
CA PHE A 895 29.26 64.79 3.93
C PHE A 895 29.57 64.05 2.63
N GLN A 896 29.94 64.80 1.60
CA GLN A 896 30.39 64.27 0.31
C GLN A 896 31.81 64.74 0.04
N TYR A 897 32.70 63.82 -0.31
CA TYR A 897 34.10 64.11 -0.63
C TYR A 897 34.55 63.26 -1.83
N GLY A 898 35.14 63.92 -2.84
CA GLY A 898 35.46 63.27 -4.11
C GLY A 898 34.18 62.75 -4.80
N THR A 899 34.16 61.46 -5.14
CA THR A 899 33.03 60.80 -5.80
C THR A 899 32.15 59.99 -4.83
N ASN A 900 32.34 60.13 -3.51
CA ASN A 900 31.71 59.28 -2.50
C ASN A 900 31.02 60.11 -1.40
N THR A 901 30.12 59.46 -0.68
CA THR A 901 29.42 60.01 0.49
C THR A 901 29.92 59.31 1.75
N TYR A 902 30.00 60.02 2.86
CA TYR A 902 30.52 59.49 4.12
C TYR A 902 29.56 59.81 5.24
N ILE A 903 29.35 58.84 6.13
CA ILE A 903 28.57 58.98 7.36
C ILE A 903 29.53 58.81 8.54
N VAL A 904 29.42 59.69 9.54
CA VAL A 904 30.18 59.64 10.78
C VAL A 904 29.20 59.64 11.95
N GLU A 905 29.20 58.55 12.73
CA GLU A 905 28.61 58.51 14.06
C GLU A 905 29.68 58.94 15.07
N ASN A 906 29.49 60.09 15.70
CA ASN A 906 30.28 60.49 16.86
C ASN A 906 29.72 59.76 18.09
N ALA A 907 30.26 58.60 18.42
CA ALA A 907 29.71 57.71 19.44
C ALA A 907 30.03 58.20 20.87
N ASP A 908 31.15 58.90 21.07
CA ASP A 908 31.62 59.31 22.40
C ASP A 908 31.19 60.74 22.79
N GLY A 909 30.74 61.55 21.84
CA GLY A 909 30.33 62.93 22.06
C GLY A 909 31.51 63.86 22.34
N THR A 910 32.69 63.53 21.86
CA THR A 910 33.88 64.36 21.92
C THR A 910 34.25 64.89 20.54
N THR A 911 34.97 66.00 20.48
CA THR A 911 35.38 66.60 19.20
C THR A 911 36.57 65.84 18.63
N GLY A 912 36.46 65.39 17.38
CA GLY A 912 37.50 64.63 16.70
C GLY A 912 37.14 63.15 16.59
N ILE A 913 37.90 62.40 15.79
CA ILE A 913 37.69 60.95 15.63
C ILE A 913 38.36 60.20 16.80
N ASP A 914 37.57 59.45 17.57
CA ASP A 914 37.99 58.53 18.66
C ASP A 914 38.86 59.20 19.75
N ALA A 915 38.33 60.22 20.45
CA ALA A 915 39.11 60.98 21.43
C ALA A 915 39.04 60.45 22.89
N ALA A 916 38.27 59.39 23.19
CA ALA A 916 38.05 58.90 24.57
C ALA A 916 38.41 57.42 24.84
N ILE A 917 39.05 57.17 26.00
CA ILE A 917 39.79 55.95 26.36
C ILE A 917 38.94 54.90 27.14
N ALA A 918 37.61 55.04 27.23
CA ALA A 918 36.81 54.34 28.26
C ALA A 918 35.62 53.48 27.77
N ARG A 919 35.50 53.18 26.47
CA ARG A 919 34.39 52.36 25.91
C ARG A 919 34.87 51.18 25.06
N THR A 920 33.99 50.19 24.88
CA THR A 920 34.26 48.98 24.07
C THR A 920 34.15 49.23 22.55
N VAL A 921 33.48 50.30 22.11
CA VAL A 921 33.28 50.69 20.70
C VAL A 921 33.27 52.23 20.60
N GLY A 922 34.11 52.80 19.73
CA GLY A 922 34.24 54.24 19.43
C GLY A 922 33.50 54.68 18.16
N ASP A 923 33.88 55.81 17.57
CA ASP A 923 33.18 56.41 16.42
C ASP A 923 33.05 55.46 15.22
N VAL A 924 31.94 55.54 14.48
CA VAL A 924 31.70 54.74 13.28
C VAL A 924 31.85 55.62 12.05
N VAL A 925 32.74 55.23 11.13
CA VAL A 925 32.92 55.90 9.83
C VAL A 925 32.55 54.94 8.70
N VAL A 926 31.53 55.31 7.93
CA VAL A 926 31.01 54.53 6.80
C VAL A 926 31.24 55.29 5.50
N LYS A 927 31.81 54.61 4.51
CA LYS A 927 31.87 55.11 3.14
C LYS A 927 30.72 54.54 2.32
N LEU A 928 30.06 55.38 1.57
CA LEU A 928 29.05 55.01 0.58
C LEU A 928 29.61 55.32 -0.81
N THR A 929 29.55 54.35 -1.71
CA THR A 929 30.01 54.54 -3.08
C THR A 929 29.03 55.42 -3.83
N GLY A 930 29.52 56.53 -4.41
CA GLY A 930 28.69 57.49 -5.12
C GLY A 930 28.24 58.71 -4.29
N LEU A 931 27.63 59.68 -4.97
CA LEU A 931 27.11 60.91 -4.39
C LEU A 931 25.63 60.73 -4.02
N ILE A 932 25.38 60.20 -2.83
CA ILE A 932 24.05 59.91 -2.29
C ILE A 932 23.62 61.10 -1.43
N ASP A 933 22.39 61.57 -1.61
CA ASP A 933 21.79 62.62 -0.78
C ASP A 933 21.00 61.96 0.36
N LEU A 934 21.39 62.23 1.60
CA LEU A 934 20.76 61.66 2.79
C LEU A 934 19.84 62.66 3.49
N SER A 935 19.51 63.80 2.86
CA SER A 935 18.79 64.90 3.51
C SER A 935 17.39 64.52 3.99
N ASN A 936 16.75 63.55 3.32
CA ASN A 936 15.39 63.10 3.63
C ASN A 936 15.34 61.76 4.39
N SER A 937 16.50 61.14 4.65
CA SER A 937 16.59 59.88 5.39
C SER A 937 16.06 60.04 6.81
N THR A 938 15.41 59.00 7.33
CA THR A 938 14.76 59.02 8.65
C THR A 938 15.50 58.13 9.63
N PHE A 939 15.73 58.63 10.85
CA PHE A 939 16.40 57.87 11.90
C PHE A 939 15.41 57.45 12.99
N ASP A 940 15.38 56.15 13.28
CA ASP A 940 14.63 55.58 14.39
C ASP A 940 15.55 55.38 15.60
N ASN A 941 15.41 56.28 16.59
CA ASN A 941 16.16 56.24 17.84
C ASN A 941 15.91 54.98 18.68
N ALA A 942 14.79 54.28 18.49
CA ALA A 942 14.49 53.07 19.26
C ALA A 942 15.20 51.83 18.69
N ALA A 943 15.45 51.82 17.38
CA ALA A 943 16.09 50.72 16.68
C ALA A 943 17.57 50.99 16.32
N ASP A 944 18.04 52.22 16.51
CA ASP A 944 19.36 52.74 16.11
C ASP A 944 19.59 52.64 14.59
N THR A 945 18.53 52.84 13.80
CA THR A 945 18.52 52.59 12.36
C THR A 945 18.25 53.86 11.56
N LEU A 946 19.11 54.13 10.57
CA LEU A 946 18.92 55.13 9.54
C LEU A 946 18.31 54.47 8.29
N THR A 947 17.05 54.80 7.99
CA THR A 947 16.36 54.37 6.76
C THR A 947 16.60 55.40 5.65
N ILE A 948 17.07 54.93 4.50
CA ILE A 948 17.38 55.74 3.33
C ILE A 948 16.10 56.03 2.53
N VAL A 949 15.91 57.28 2.08
CA VAL A 949 14.69 57.76 1.41
C VAL A 949 14.99 58.38 0.06
#